data_AF-A0A4U3MD71-F1
#
_entry.id   AF-A0A4U3MD71-F1
#
_cell.length_a   1.000
_cell.length_b   1.000
_cell.length_c   1.000
_cell.angle_alpha   90.00
_cell.angle_beta   90.00
_cell.angle_gamma   90.00
#
_symmetry.space_group_name_H-M   'P 1'
#
loop_
_entity.id
_entity.type
_entity.pdbx_description
1 polymer ?
#
loop_
_entity_poly.entity_id
_entity_poly.type
_entity_poly.pdbx_seq_one_letter_code
_entity_poly.pdbx_strand_id
1 'polypeptide(L)'
;MHIRCPTTSFAHRYPQKVEPEYPPHWEADVVLSDGGTAHLRPIRPDDAELLRSFYSRLSAQSIYFRFFGPRPRLSDREVTRFTTVDYNDRLALIATIGAEMVAVVRYDRVKPADHAEVAFLVEDAHQGRGLAAVLLEHLRAAARERGIRTFIADVLPANHRMTQMFRQAGYIAQSTFEDGVVRMTLDLASTPDSLEVVTGREHRAEARSIERLLKPESVAVIGASREPGGIGQTVLRNLLRAEFTGPVYPVHREVRAVAGVRAYKNMAAIDGEVDLAIVAVPAESVLDVVEECAQKGVKGLVVVSSGFAETGEEGLRREQELVRISRAYGMRVVGPNCLGIANTDRSIKLNATLAGRLPARGRIGFFSQSGALGTALLHRVDQRGLGISTFVSAGNRADVSGNDLLQYWEEDPATEVVLLYLESMGNPRKFTRLARRISRTKPIVAVKSQAAEFGLPDSAVSTLFEQAGVIRVDDLTQLFDVAQLLACQPLPEGPRVGIVSNSDALARLAAHACVSAGLAPSTADLGARAGAAEFGAALSSILSGVDAAVVVYMPPVPGPDSEVAAELVRVAGESGKPVLATFRGEAGVPAALRAPGEGPARGSIPSYPAPEEAVRALALAVRHAQWRRGDEGTVPELGGIDVVAAREIVCRAAEEPVEIDATELLRAYGVEVWPSETVTSTEEAVAAAGRLGFPVVVKWDGTGRAGTVRLALPDEGAVARAYTDLEKVFGPRLAVQRMAPQPAVPTVITSVQDRDFGAVVSFGLGEIAARLLGDDAYRLAPLTAEDAAGLVRAPKAAPLLFGAHGYPPVAVGDLEEVLCRIGRLADAHPQVAALRLDPVLVGENGVHVLGARAVLKAVTGPRPDVGPRRLPS
;
A
#
# COMPACT_ATOMS: atom_id res chain seq x y z
N MET A 1 -65.85 1.07 50.55
CA MET A 1 -65.95 2.35 51.28
C MET A 1 -64.56 2.96 51.26
N HIS A 2 -64.47 4.20 50.76
CA HIS A 2 -63.26 4.96 50.40
C HIS A 2 -62.10 4.88 51.40
N ILE A 3 -60.87 5.04 50.92
CA ILE A 3 -59.94 6.03 51.46
C ILE A 3 -58.97 6.47 50.35
N ARG A 4 -59.04 7.78 50.06
CA ARG A 4 -58.02 8.57 49.35
C ARG A 4 -56.73 8.58 50.16
N CYS A 5 -55.58 8.62 49.50
CA CYS A 5 -54.41 9.30 50.06
C CYS A 5 -53.82 10.23 48.99
N PRO A 6 -53.69 11.54 49.28
CA PRO A 6 -53.16 12.54 48.36
C PRO A 6 -51.67 12.84 48.58
N THR A 7 -50.97 13.05 47.47
CA THR A 7 -49.83 13.97 47.19
C THR A 7 -48.95 14.49 48.34
N THR A 8 -47.62 14.29 48.24
CA THR A 8 -46.66 15.32 47.77
C THR A 8 -45.20 14.80 47.63
N SER A 9 -44.53 15.32 46.58
CA SER A 9 -43.08 15.46 46.36
C SER A 9 -42.18 14.22 46.17
N PHE A 10 -41.85 13.88 44.92
CA PHE A 10 -40.46 13.59 44.51
C PHE A 10 -40.24 14.01 43.05
N ALA A 11 -39.35 14.97 42.85
CA ALA A 11 -38.88 15.40 41.54
C ALA A 11 -38.14 14.24 40.85
N HIS A 12 -38.71 13.71 39.78
CA HIS A 12 -37.97 12.87 38.83
C HIS A 12 -37.18 13.79 37.89
N ARG A 13 -35.84 13.76 38.03
CA ARG A 13 -34.92 14.28 37.02
C ARG A 13 -35.20 13.56 35.71
N TYR A 14 -35.72 14.28 34.72
CA TYR A 14 -35.65 13.82 33.33
C TYR A 14 -34.17 13.70 32.94
N PRO A 15 -33.74 12.62 32.27
CA PRO A 15 -32.42 12.59 31.66
C PRO A 15 -32.35 13.75 30.65
N GLN A 16 -31.36 14.62 30.82
CA GLN A 16 -31.05 15.67 29.85
C GLN A 16 -30.90 15.01 28.47
N LYS A 17 -31.61 15.52 27.46
CA LYS A 17 -31.32 15.19 26.06
C LYS A 17 -29.89 15.65 25.79
N VAL A 18 -28.96 14.71 25.81
CA VAL A 18 -27.59 14.93 25.33
C VAL A 18 -27.73 15.24 23.83
N GLU A 19 -27.30 16.41 23.41
CA GLU A 19 -27.19 16.69 21.98
C GLU A 19 -26.26 15.66 21.36
N PRO A 20 -26.65 15.01 20.26
CA PRO A 20 -25.83 13.98 19.64
C PRO A 20 -24.52 14.60 19.14
N GLU A 21 -23.39 14.14 19.68
CA GLU A 21 -22.06 14.62 19.33
C GLU A 21 -21.76 14.32 17.85
N TYR A 22 -21.23 15.32 17.13
CA TYR A 22 -20.90 15.17 15.72
C TYR A 22 -19.79 14.13 15.54
N PRO A 23 -19.90 13.17 14.59
CA PRO A 23 -18.89 12.14 14.38
C PRO A 23 -17.90 12.51 13.26
N PRO A 24 -16.75 13.16 13.57
CA PRO A 24 -15.79 13.62 12.55
C PRO A 24 -15.10 12.48 11.80
N HIS A 25 -15.02 11.27 12.36
CA HIS A 25 -14.34 10.13 11.73
C HIS A 25 -15.07 9.59 10.49
N TRP A 26 -16.33 9.97 10.27
CA TRP A 26 -17.09 9.67 9.05
C TRP A 26 -16.88 10.68 7.92
N GLU A 27 -16.11 11.75 8.16
CA GLU A 27 -15.68 12.63 7.08
C GLU A 27 -14.64 11.92 6.20
N ALA A 28 -14.72 12.18 4.89
CA ALA A 28 -13.78 11.63 3.93
C ALA A 28 -13.79 12.41 2.61
N ASP A 29 -12.61 12.65 2.06
CA ASP A 29 -12.49 13.00 0.64
C ASP A 29 -12.43 11.74 -0.21
N VAL A 30 -13.10 11.72 -1.35
CA VAL A 30 -13.20 10.54 -2.21
C VAL A 30 -12.98 10.89 -3.68
N VAL A 31 -12.41 9.95 -4.44
CA VAL A 31 -12.23 10.10 -5.89
C VAL A 31 -13.42 9.51 -6.64
N LEU A 32 -14.18 10.32 -7.35
CA LEU A 32 -15.36 9.95 -8.14
C LEU A 32 -15.02 9.15 -9.40
N SER A 33 -16.01 8.50 -10.02
CA SER A 33 -15.79 7.63 -11.18
C SER A 33 -15.35 8.37 -12.46
N ASP A 34 -15.50 9.69 -12.47
CA ASP A 34 -14.98 10.56 -13.51
C ASP A 34 -13.51 10.93 -13.28
N GLY A 35 -12.96 10.72 -12.08
CA GLY A 35 -11.60 11.10 -11.66
C GLY A 35 -11.52 12.39 -10.83
N GLY A 36 -12.64 13.10 -10.65
CA GLY A 36 -12.70 14.27 -9.76
C GLY A 36 -12.83 13.86 -8.29
N THR A 37 -12.82 14.82 -7.38
CA THR A 37 -13.00 14.59 -5.94
C THR A 37 -14.33 15.14 -5.41
N ALA A 38 -14.75 14.63 -4.26
CA ALA A 38 -15.87 15.16 -3.48
C ALA A 38 -15.58 14.97 -1.99
N HIS A 39 -16.09 15.88 -1.17
CA HIS A 39 -16.00 15.80 0.28
C HIS A 39 -17.29 15.21 0.86
N LEU A 40 -17.17 14.17 1.67
CA LEU A 40 -18.28 13.50 2.33
C LEU A 40 -18.25 13.84 3.81
N ARG A 41 -19.42 14.14 4.38
CA ARG A 41 -19.56 14.34 5.82
C ARG A 41 -20.98 14.09 6.33
N PRO A 42 -21.17 13.80 7.63
CA PRO A 42 -22.48 13.81 8.25
C PRO A 42 -23.19 15.17 8.09
N ILE A 43 -24.50 15.13 7.88
CA ILE A 43 -25.33 16.34 7.84
C ILE A 43 -25.43 16.96 9.24
N ARG A 44 -25.44 18.28 9.32
CA ARG A 44 -25.63 19.05 10.55
C ARG A 44 -26.91 19.89 10.48
N PRO A 45 -27.49 20.30 11.62
CA PRO A 45 -28.67 21.19 11.63
C PRO A 45 -28.49 22.46 10.79
N ASP A 46 -27.28 23.03 10.77
CA ASP A 46 -26.91 24.26 10.06
C ASP A 46 -26.90 24.10 8.52
N ASP A 47 -27.01 22.88 7.99
CA ASP A 47 -27.07 22.60 6.55
C ASP A 47 -28.45 22.89 5.94
N ALA A 48 -29.37 23.53 6.67
CA ALA A 48 -30.72 23.80 6.22
C ALA A 48 -30.76 24.55 4.88
N GLU A 49 -30.00 25.63 4.75
CA GLU A 49 -29.93 26.42 3.50
C GLU A 49 -29.20 25.67 2.39
N LEU A 50 -28.17 24.89 2.75
CA LEU A 50 -27.45 24.05 1.81
C LEU A 50 -28.38 22.98 1.19
N LEU A 51 -29.22 22.35 2.02
CA LEU A 51 -30.22 21.38 1.58
C LEU A 51 -31.32 22.02 0.71
N ARG A 52 -31.79 23.24 1.05
CA ARG A 52 -32.77 23.97 0.24
C ARG A 52 -32.21 24.32 -1.14
N SER A 53 -30.97 24.83 -1.17
CA SER A 53 -30.25 25.16 -2.40
C SER A 53 -30.10 23.93 -3.29
N PHE A 54 -29.60 22.82 -2.74
CA PHE A 54 -29.52 21.52 -3.43
C PHE A 54 -30.89 21.07 -3.97
N TYR A 55 -31.94 21.10 -3.14
CA TYR A 55 -33.27 20.66 -3.55
C TYR A 55 -33.84 21.48 -4.72
N SER A 56 -33.54 22.77 -4.77
CA SER A 56 -34.03 23.68 -5.82
C SER A 56 -33.45 23.38 -7.21
N ARG A 57 -32.30 22.70 -7.28
CA ARG A 57 -31.63 22.32 -8.53
C ARG A 57 -32.04 20.93 -9.05
N LEU A 58 -32.84 20.19 -8.29
CA LEU A 58 -33.29 18.85 -8.68
C LEU A 58 -34.39 18.89 -9.73
N SER A 59 -34.33 17.94 -10.67
CA SER A 59 -35.43 17.74 -11.61
C SER A 59 -36.70 17.24 -10.91
N ALA A 60 -37.86 17.56 -11.48
CA ALA A 60 -39.15 17.04 -11.01
C ALA A 60 -39.18 15.51 -11.01
N GLN A 61 -38.45 14.87 -11.93
CA GLN A 61 -38.32 13.42 -12.01
C GLN A 61 -37.53 12.85 -10.82
N SER A 62 -36.37 13.44 -10.48
CA SER A 62 -35.57 13.03 -9.33
C SER A 62 -36.34 13.18 -8.01
N ILE A 63 -37.10 14.26 -7.87
CA ILE A 63 -38.02 14.47 -6.73
C ILE A 63 -39.12 13.40 -6.72
N TYR A 64 -39.78 13.16 -7.84
CA TYR A 64 -40.85 12.17 -7.95
C TYR A 64 -40.38 10.76 -7.56
N PHE A 65 -39.22 10.34 -8.06
CA PHE A 65 -38.65 9.04 -7.71
C PHE A 65 -38.25 8.92 -6.24
N ARG A 66 -37.88 10.02 -5.58
CA ARG A 66 -37.48 10.01 -4.17
C ARG A 66 -38.65 9.96 -3.20
N PHE A 67 -39.75 10.64 -3.52
CA PHE A 67 -40.90 10.81 -2.61
C PHE A 67 -42.15 10.08 -3.07
N PHE A 68 -42.07 9.35 -4.19
CA PHE A 68 -43.19 8.65 -4.83
C PHE A 68 -44.38 9.57 -5.13
N GLY A 69 -44.10 10.85 -5.41
CA GLY A 69 -45.10 11.87 -5.67
C GLY A 69 -44.51 13.26 -5.92
N PRO A 70 -45.29 14.20 -6.46
CA PRO A 70 -44.85 15.56 -6.71
C PRO A 70 -44.63 16.29 -5.38
N ARG A 71 -43.42 16.83 -5.20
CA ARG A 71 -43.04 17.61 -4.00
C ARG A 71 -42.15 18.77 -4.41
N PRO A 72 -42.69 19.83 -5.02
CA PRO A 72 -41.88 20.87 -5.68
C PRO A 72 -40.99 21.67 -4.72
N ARG A 73 -41.30 21.69 -3.41
CA ARG A 73 -40.51 22.34 -2.36
C ARG A 73 -40.58 21.52 -1.07
N LEU A 74 -39.54 21.64 -0.24
CA LEU A 74 -39.55 21.14 1.13
C LEU A 74 -40.18 22.18 2.07
N SER A 75 -41.02 21.73 3.01
CA SER A 75 -41.49 22.57 4.11
C SER A 75 -40.40 22.79 5.16
N ASP A 76 -40.47 23.85 5.96
CA ASP A 76 -39.47 24.11 7.01
C ASP A 76 -39.36 22.95 8.01
N ARG A 77 -40.50 22.32 8.32
CA ARG A 77 -40.54 21.13 9.17
C ARG A 77 -39.80 19.93 8.56
N GLU A 78 -39.85 19.77 7.23
CA GLU A 78 -39.11 18.72 6.53
C GLU A 78 -37.62 19.01 6.49
N VAL A 79 -37.23 20.27 6.22
CA VAL A 79 -35.82 20.69 6.25
C VAL A 79 -35.22 20.41 7.63
N THR A 80 -35.85 20.89 8.71
CA THR A 80 -35.41 20.59 10.08
C THR A 80 -35.38 19.10 10.36
N ARG A 81 -36.40 18.33 9.93
CA ARG A 81 -36.39 16.87 10.11
C ARG A 81 -35.22 16.21 9.37
N PHE A 82 -34.85 16.72 8.21
CA PHE A 82 -33.82 16.10 7.37
C PHE A 82 -32.40 16.47 7.80
N THR A 83 -32.18 17.66 8.37
CA THR A 83 -30.86 18.13 8.85
C THR A 83 -30.60 17.80 10.32
N THR A 84 -31.64 17.65 11.15
CA THR A 84 -31.50 17.24 12.56
C THR A 84 -31.61 15.72 12.71
N VAL A 85 -30.47 15.06 12.87
CA VAL A 85 -30.32 13.60 13.04
C VAL A 85 -29.55 13.26 14.32
N ASP A 86 -29.68 12.03 14.81
CA ASP A 86 -29.05 11.57 16.07
C ASP A 86 -27.78 10.73 15.86
N TYR A 87 -27.40 10.50 14.60
CA TYR A 87 -26.24 9.71 14.19
C TYR A 87 -26.27 8.24 14.66
N ASN A 88 -27.44 7.72 15.09
CA ASN A 88 -27.60 6.36 15.60
C ASN A 88 -28.83 5.65 15.01
N ASP A 89 -30.03 6.17 15.23
CA ASP A 89 -31.27 5.67 14.65
C ASP A 89 -31.60 6.38 13.35
N ARG A 90 -31.16 7.63 13.23
CA ARG A 90 -31.30 8.45 12.03
C ARG A 90 -29.93 9.01 11.68
N LEU A 91 -29.51 8.80 10.45
CA LEU A 91 -28.22 9.27 9.97
C LEU A 91 -28.34 9.72 8.53
N ALA A 92 -27.67 10.82 8.18
CA ALA A 92 -27.52 11.24 6.80
C ALA A 92 -26.09 11.72 6.55
N LEU A 93 -25.55 11.33 5.40
CA LEU A 93 -24.28 11.78 4.86
C LEU A 93 -24.56 12.63 3.62
N ILE A 94 -23.86 13.75 3.49
CA ILE A 94 -23.90 14.60 2.30
C ILE A 94 -22.57 14.47 1.55
N ALA A 95 -22.62 14.69 0.24
CA ALA A 95 -21.43 14.93 -0.57
C ALA A 95 -21.46 16.39 -1.07
N THR A 96 -20.34 17.08 -0.93
CA THR A 96 -20.14 18.45 -1.39
C THR A 96 -19.02 18.54 -2.43
N ILE A 97 -19.20 19.44 -3.40
CA ILE A 97 -18.16 19.90 -4.33
C ILE A 97 -18.13 21.43 -4.22
N GLY A 98 -16.98 21.97 -3.83
CA GLY A 98 -16.83 23.34 -3.35
C GLY A 98 -17.70 23.55 -2.11
N ALA A 99 -18.49 24.62 -2.13
CA ALA A 99 -19.48 24.91 -1.10
C ALA A 99 -20.86 24.28 -1.37
N GLU A 100 -21.04 23.56 -2.49
CA GLU A 100 -22.35 23.07 -2.92
C GLU A 100 -22.58 21.62 -2.50
N MET A 101 -23.73 21.32 -1.89
CA MET A 101 -24.22 19.95 -1.71
C MET A 101 -24.71 19.42 -3.06
N VAL A 102 -24.16 18.28 -3.48
CA VAL A 102 -24.48 17.64 -4.76
C VAL A 102 -25.16 16.28 -4.59
N ALA A 103 -25.13 15.72 -3.38
CA ALA A 103 -25.86 14.51 -3.05
C ALA A 103 -26.08 14.37 -1.54
N VAL A 104 -27.10 13.60 -1.17
CA VAL A 104 -27.39 13.19 0.20
C VAL A 104 -27.86 11.73 0.22
N VAL A 105 -27.36 10.95 1.17
CA VAL A 105 -27.88 9.62 1.50
C VAL A 105 -28.25 9.58 2.98
N ARG A 106 -29.28 8.82 3.32
CA ARG A 106 -29.71 8.65 4.71
C ARG A 106 -30.18 7.23 4.99
N TYR A 107 -30.12 6.85 6.26
CA TYR A 107 -30.92 5.75 6.78
C TYR A 107 -31.77 6.20 7.97
N ASP A 108 -32.90 5.53 8.14
CA ASP A 108 -33.74 5.60 9.34
C ASP A 108 -33.95 4.15 9.83
N ARG A 109 -33.60 3.85 11.10
CA ARG A 109 -33.71 2.51 11.70
C ARG A 109 -35.17 2.09 11.79
N VAL A 110 -35.46 0.87 11.35
CA VAL A 110 -36.80 0.28 11.37
C VAL A 110 -36.80 -0.97 12.26
N LYS A 111 -37.96 -1.61 12.40
CA LYS A 111 -38.04 -2.91 13.11
C LYS A 111 -37.86 -4.05 12.09
N PRO A 112 -37.11 -5.11 12.42
CA PRO A 112 -36.36 -5.31 13.67
C PRO A 112 -35.12 -4.40 13.77
N ALA A 113 -34.63 -4.16 14.99
CA ALA A 113 -33.69 -3.06 15.29
C ALA A 113 -32.34 -3.11 14.56
N ASP A 114 -31.99 -4.23 13.93
CA ASP A 114 -30.83 -4.40 13.07
C ASP A 114 -31.10 -4.06 11.58
N HIS A 115 -32.28 -3.52 11.26
CA HIS A 115 -32.66 -3.08 9.91
C HIS A 115 -32.77 -1.56 9.81
N ALA A 116 -32.41 -1.00 8.66
CA ALA A 116 -32.64 0.41 8.35
C ALA A 116 -33.15 0.62 6.93
N GLU A 117 -34.09 1.54 6.77
CA GLU A 117 -34.57 1.99 5.45
C GLU A 117 -33.61 3.05 4.89
N VAL A 118 -33.19 2.89 3.63
CA VAL A 118 -32.20 3.76 2.98
C VAL A 118 -32.83 4.59 1.87
N ALA A 119 -32.43 5.85 1.77
CA ALA A 119 -32.78 6.69 0.64
C ALA A 119 -31.65 7.66 0.24
N PHE A 120 -31.56 7.95 -1.05
CA PHE A 120 -30.55 8.81 -1.67
C PHE A 120 -31.18 9.83 -2.61
N LEU A 121 -30.48 10.94 -2.78
CA LEU A 121 -30.78 11.97 -3.76
C LEU A 121 -29.45 12.47 -4.32
N VAL A 122 -29.30 12.47 -5.63
CA VAL A 122 -28.11 12.98 -6.33
C VAL A 122 -28.58 14.01 -7.35
N GLU A 123 -27.96 15.18 -7.34
CA GLU A 123 -28.24 16.25 -8.29
C GLU A 123 -28.06 15.76 -9.73
N ASP A 124 -29.00 16.10 -10.61
CA ASP A 124 -29.06 15.58 -11.98
C ASP A 124 -27.76 15.83 -12.76
N ALA A 125 -27.14 17.00 -12.60
CA ALA A 125 -25.86 17.36 -13.21
C ALA A 125 -24.67 16.53 -12.71
N HIS A 126 -24.80 15.87 -11.55
CA HIS A 126 -23.76 15.06 -10.92
C HIS A 126 -24.05 13.55 -10.98
N GLN A 127 -25.14 13.13 -11.62
CA GLN A 127 -25.43 11.72 -11.85
C GLN A 127 -24.40 11.07 -12.78
N GLY A 128 -24.14 9.78 -12.61
CA GLY A 128 -23.13 9.03 -13.39
C GLY A 128 -21.69 9.22 -12.93
N ARG A 129 -21.43 10.09 -11.95
CA ARG A 129 -20.10 10.31 -11.33
C ARG A 129 -19.79 9.34 -10.18
N GLY A 130 -20.61 8.31 -9.99
CA GLY A 130 -20.42 7.29 -8.97
C GLY A 130 -20.88 7.67 -7.56
N LEU A 131 -21.23 8.93 -7.29
CA LEU A 131 -21.58 9.47 -5.96
C LEU A 131 -22.47 8.56 -5.09
N ALA A 132 -23.58 8.04 -5.64
CA ALA A 132 -24.50 7.19 -4.90
C ALA A 132 -23.85 5.88 -4.41
N ALA A 133 -22.98 5.27 -5.21
CA ALA A 133 -22.25 4.06 -4.81
C ALA A 133 -21.30 4.35 -3.64
N VAL A 134 -20.59 5.47 -3.70
CA VAL A 134 -19.64 5.91 -2.67
C VAL A 134 -20.34 6.24 -1.36
N LEU A 135 -21.40 7.05 -1.45
CA LEU A 135 -22.20 7.42 -0.30
C LEU A 135 -22.80 6.18 0.36
N LEU A 136 -23.23 5.19 -0.43
CA LEU A 136 -23.70 3.92 0.09
C LEU A 136 -22.58 3.13 0.78
N GLU A 137 -21.37 3.07 0.23
CA GLU A 137 -20.21 2.43 0.89
C GLU A 137 -19.93 3.05 2.27
N HIS A 138 -19.89 4.37 2.36
CA HIS A 138 -19.70 5.10 3.63
C HIS A 138 -20.88 4.92 4.59
N LEU A 139 -22.11 4.94 4.06
CA LEU A 139 -23.31 4.71 4.87
C LEU A 139 -23.33 3.32 5.48
N ARG A 140 -22.90 2.29 4.75
CA ARG A 140 -22.79 0.90 5.25
C ARG A 140 -21.80 0.82 6.41
N ALA A 141 -20.63 1.45 6.26
CA ALA A 141 -19.62 1.47 7.31
C ALA A 141 -20.18 2.12 8.60
N ALA A 142 -20.78 3.30 8.47
CA ALA A 142 -21.40 4.00 9.60
C ALA A 142 -22.56 3.19 10.22
N ALA A 143 -23.39 2.52 9.41
CA ALA A 143 -24.51 1.72 9.90
C ALA A 143 -24.05 0.47 10.67
N ARG A 144 -22.96 -0.18 10.22
CA ARG A 144 -22.35 -1.33 10.92
C ARG A 144 -21.80 -0.95 12.29
N GLU A 145 -21.18 0.23 12.42
CA GLU A 145 -20.75 0.77 13.71
C GLU A 145 -21.92 0.96 14.68
N ARG A 146 -23.16 1.14 14.17
CA ARG A 146 -24.40 1.28 14.95
C ARG A 146 -25.23 -0.01 15.04
N GLY A 147 -24.64 -1.16 14.71
CA GLY A 147 -25.28 -2.47 14.84
C GLY A 147 -26.36 -2.79 13.80
N ILE A 148 -26.44 -2.03 12.69
CA ILE A 148 -27.31 -2.37 11.57
C ILE A 148 -26.66 -3.49 10.75
N ARG A 149 -27.46 -4.50 10.38
CA ARG A 149 -27.06 -5.64 9.56
C ARG A 149 -27.73 -5.65 8.19
N THR A 150 -28.89 -5.03 8.05
CA THR A 150 -29.65 -5.08 6.80
C THR A 150 -30.13 -3.69 6.38
N PHE A 151 -29.94 -3.34 5.12
CA PHE A 151 -30.60 -2.22 4.48
C PHE A 151 -31.81 -2.65 3.68
N ILE A 152 -32.88 -1.87 3.78
CA ILE A 152 -34.11 -2.00 2.99
C ILE A 152 -34.27 -0.74 2.15
N ALA A 153 -34.69 -0.89 0.90
CA ALA A 153 -35.03 0.24 0.07
C ALA A 153 -36.21 -0.10 -0.85
N ASP A 154 -37.20 0.79 -0.88
CA ASP A 154 -38.32 0.70 -1.81
C ASP A 154 -38.01 1.57 -3.04
N VAL A 155 -38.21 1.02 -4.24
CA VAL A 155 -37.89 1.69 -5.51
C VAL A 155 -39.06 1.56 -6.47
N LEU A 156 -39.44 2.66 -7.13
CA LEU A 156 -40.44 2.58 -8.21
C LEU A 156 -39.92 1.74 -9.39
N PRO A 157 -40.72 0.83 -9.97
CA PRO A 157 -40.29 -0.01 -11.10
C PRO A 157 -39.73 0.77 -12.30
N ALA A 158 -40.19 2.00 -12.51
CA ALA A 158 -39.73 2.89 -13.58
C ALA A 158 -38.32 3.49 -13.33
N ASN A 159 -37.79 3.43 -12.11
CA ASN A 159 -36.46 3.96 -11.78
C ASN A 159 -35.37 2.90 -12.02
N HIS A 160 -35.20 2.53 -13.29
CA HIS A 160 -34.24 1.49 -13.70
C HIS A 160 -32.80 1.78 -13.26
N ARG A 161 -32.40 3.06 -13.22
CA ARG A 161 -31.07 3.48 -12.76
C ARG A 161 -30.83 3.07 -11.31
N MET A 162 -31.79 3.34 -10.42
CA MET A 162 -31.66 2.94 -9.01
C MET A 162 -31.71 1.43 -8.82
N THR A 163 -32.61 0.74 -9.53
CA THR A 163 -32.66 -0.73 -9.50
C THR A 163 -31.32 -1.34 -9.92
N GLN A 164 -30.69 -0.81 -10.97
CA GLN A 164 -29.38 -1.27 -11.44
C GLN A 164 -28.28 -0.96 -10.43
N MET A 165 -28.22 0.26 -9.87
CA MET A 165 -27.23 0.64 -8.86
C MET A 165 -27.31 -0.27 -7.63
N PHE A 166 -28.52 -0.58 -7.16
CA PHE A 166 -28.73 -1.48 -6.03
C PHE A 166 -28.33 -2.92 -6.33
N ARG A 167 -28.70 -3.46 -7.49
CA ARG A 167 -28.21 -4.78 -7.90
C ARG A 167 -26.68 -4.84 -7.95
N GLN A 168 -26.04 -3.83 -8.54
CA GLN A 168 -24.57 -3.70 -8.58
C GLN A 168 -23.94 -3.48 -7.19
N ALA A 169 -24.72 -3.07 -6.20
CA ALA A 169 -24.28 -2.93 -4.83
C ALA A 169 -24.55 -4.20 -4.00
N GLY A 170 -25.19 -5.23 -4.57
CA GLY A 170 -25.49 -6.50 -3.91
C GLY A 170 -26.90 -6.60 -3.33
N TYR A 171 -27.81 -5.66 -3.62
CA TYR A 171 -29.19 -5.78 -3.19
C TYR A 171 -29.93 -6.89 -3.95
N ILE A 172 -30.70 -7.67 -3.22
CA ILE A 172 -31.60 -8.69 -3.75
C ILE A 172 -33.00 -8.07 -3.84
N ALA A 173 -33.63 -8.19 -5.01
CA ALA A 173 -35.00 -7.74 -5.20
C ALA A 173 -35.98 -8.79 -4.67
N GLN A 174 -36.91 -8.36 -3.83
CA GLN A 174 -38.07 -9.16 -3.44
C GLN A 174 -39.27 -8.60 -4.19
N SER A 175 -39.95 -9.44 -4.98
CA SER A 175 -41.17 -9.02 -5.68
C SER A 175 -42.35 -9.06 -4.72
N THR A 176 -42.56 -7.96 -3.99
CA THR A 176 -43.81 -7.69 -3.29
C THR A 176 -44.65 -6.77 -4.17
N PHE A 177 -45.70 -7.30 -4.80
CA PHE A 177 -46.58 -6.54 -5.71
C PHE A 177 -47.66 -5.72 -4.97
N GLU A 178 -47.64 -5.66 -3.63
CA GLU A 178 -48.75 -5.09 -2.85
C GLU A 178 -48.87 -3.55 -2.91
N ASP A 179 -47.84 -2.79 -3.31
CA ASP A 179 -47.87 -1.31 -3.28
C ASP A 179 -47.26 -0.62 -4.53
N GLY A 180 -47.06 -1.35 -5.64
CA GLY A 180 -46.50 -0.77 -6.87
C GLY A 180 -45.02 -0.33 -6.78
N VAL A 181 -44.32 -0.73 -5.71
CA VAL A 181 -42.87 -0.53 -5.50
C VAL A 181 -42.14 -1.87 -5.50
N VAL A 182 -40.86 -1.86 -5.88
CA VAL A 182 -39.96 -3.00 -5.75
C VAL A 182 -39.16 -2.83 -4.46
N ARG A 183 -39.40 -3.70 -3.48
CA ARG A 183 -38.61 -3.75 -2.25
C ARG A 183 -37.31 -4.49 -2.50
N MET A 184 -36.20 -3.86 -2.12
CA MET A 184 -34.86 -4.42 -2.25
C MET A 184 -34.19 -4.49 -0.88
N THR A 185 -33.49 -5.58 -0.60
CA THR A 185 -32.78 -5.80 0.67
C THR A 185 -31.31 -6.07 0.42
N LEU A 186 -30.46 -5.60 1.32
CA LEU A 186 -29.01 -5.79 1.28
C LEU A 186 -28.50 -6.18 2.67
N ASP A 187 -27.81 -7.31 2.74
CA ASP A 187 -27.00 -7.68 3.90
C ASP A 187 -25.70 -6.87 3.92
N LEU A 188 -25.37 -6.28 5.08
CA LEU A 188 -24.18 -5.47 5.30
C LEU A 188 -22.94 -6.28 5.66
N ALA A 189 -23.06 -7.60 5.83
CA ALA A 189 -21.92 -8.48 5.93
C ALA A 189 -21.04 -8.37 4.67
N SER A 190 -19.74 -8.10 4.88
CA SER A 190 -18.78 -8.06 3.77
C SER A 190 -18.57 -9.47 3.22
N THR A 191 -18.98 -9.70 1.97
CA THR A 191 -18.61 -10.90 1.21
C THR A 191 -17.37 -10.63 0.35
N PRO A 192 -16.57 -11.64 -0.02
CA PRO A 192 -15.44 -11.48 -0.94
C PRO A 192 -15.82 -10.73 -2.24
N ASP A 193 -16.91 -11.15 -2.90
CA ASP A 193 -17.43 -10.52 -4.12
C ASP A 193 -17.73 -9.02 -3.93
N SER A 194 -18.27 -8.64 -2.76
CA SER A 194 -18.57 -7.24 -2.47
C SER A 194 -17.31 -6.39 -2.33
N LEU A 195 -16.23 -6.95 -1.78
CA LEU A 195 -14.94 -6.28 -1.60
C LEU A 195 -14.23 -6.10 -2.95
N GLU A 196 -14.32 -7.09 -3.85
CA GLU A 196 -13.76 -7.00 -5.20
C GLU A 196 -14.42 -5.88 -6.02
N VAL A 197 -15.76 -5.75 -5.95
CA VAL A 197 -16.49 -4.69 -6.65
C VAL A 197 -16.09 -3.30 -6.15
N VAL A 198 -15.97 -3.12 -4.83
CA VAL A 198 -15.53 -1.85 -4.23
C VAL A 198 -14.09 -1.53 -4.66
N THR A 199 -13.20 -2.52 -4.56
CA THR A 199 -11.78 -2.39 -4.96
C THR A 199 -11.64 -2.04 -6.45
N GLY A 200 -12.42 -2.67 -7.32
CA GLY A 200 -12.41 -2.39 -8.75
C GLY A 200 -12.95 -0.99 -9.09
N ARG A 201 -13.89 -0.45 -8.30
CA ARG A 201 -14.36 0.94 -8.45
C ARG A 201 -13.33 1.94 -7.96
N GLU A 202 -12.68 1.68 -6.83
CA GLU A 202 -11.56 2.47 -6.31
C GLU A 202 -10.46 2.58 -7.38
N HIS A 203 -10.02 1.44 -7.92
CA HIS A 203 -9.01 1.35 -8.97
C HIS A 203 -9.31 2.26 -10.16
N ARG A 204 -10.47 2.08 -10.81
CA ARG A 204 -10.85 2.86 -12.01
C ARG A 204 -10.99 4.35 -11.72
N ALA A 205 -11.50 4.72 -10.55
CA ALA A 205 -11.67 6.12 -10.17
C ALA A 205 -10.30 6.80 -9.98
N GLU A 206 -9.38 6.15 -9.26
CA GLU A 206 -8.03 6.67 -9.01
C GLU A 206 -7.18 6.72 -10.29
N ALA A 207 -7.19 5.66 -11.10
CA ALA A 207 -6.50 5.62 -12.38
C ALA A 207 -6.94 6.79 -13.28
N ARG A 208 -8.25 7.04 -13.38
CA ARG A 208 -8.80 8.17 -14.14
C ARG A 208 -8.43 9.53 -13.55
N SER A 209 -8.32 9.62 -12.23
CA SER A 209 -7.88 10.84 -11.54
C SER A 209 -6.46 11.23 -11.95
N ILE A 210 -5.56 10.24 -12.04
CA ILE A 210 -4.18 10.43 -12.51
C ILE A 210 -4.12 10.65 -14.02
N GLU A 211 -4.98 9.98 -14.79
CA GLU A 211 -5.08 10.20 -16.24
C GLU A 211 -5.37 11.67 -16.58
N ARG A 212 -6.26 12.34 -15.83
CA ARG A 212 -6.55 13.78 -16.00
C ARG A 212 -5.32 14.68 -15.82
N LEU A 213 -4.35 14.26 -15.01
CA LEU A 213 -3.09 14.99 -14.79
C LEU A 213 -2.08 14.72 -15.91
N LEU A 214 -2.00 13.47 -16.38
CA LEU A 214 -0.98 13.01 -17.33
C LEU A 214 -1.39 13.14 -18.81
N LYS A 215 -2.69 13.30 -19.08
CA LYS A 215 -3.25 13.49 -20.43
C LYS A 215 -4.14 14.74 -20.52
N PRO A 216 -3.63 15.93 -20.14
CA PRO A 216 -4.42 17.15 -20.25
C PRO A 216 -4.60 17.57 -21.71
N GLU A 217 -5.77 18.11 -22.05
CA GLU A 217 -6.00 18.73 -23.36
C GLU A 217 -5.48 20.17 -23.41
N SER A 218 -5.36 20.84 -22.27
CA SER A 218 -4.86 22.22 -22.18
C SER A 218 -4.11 22.49 -20.87
N VAL A 219 -3.12 23.38 -20.92
CA VAL A 219 -2.24 23.68 -19.76
C VAL A 219 -2.14 25.18 -19.52
N ALA A 220 -2.41 25.62 -18.28
CA ALA A 220 -2.07 26.97 -17.84
C ALA A 220 -0.76 26.98 -17.04
N VAL A 221 0.09 27.99 -17.24
CA VAL A 221 1.35 28.15 -16.50
C VAL A 221 1.31 29.47 -15.73
N ILE A 222 1.03 29.38 -14.43
CA ILE A 222 0.87 30.53 -13.54
C ILE A 222 2.21 30.88 -12.91
N GLY A 223 2.62 32.15 -13.01
CA GLY A 223 3.96 32.60 -12.65
C GLY A 223 4.94 32.56 -13.84
N ALA A 224 4.45 32.41 -15.07
CA ALA A 224 5.26 32.53 -16.28
C ALA A 224 5.70 33.99 -16.48
N SER A 225 6.94 34.33 -16.14
CA SER A 225 7.50 35.68 -16.30
C SER A 225 8.45 35.79 -17.50
N ARG A 226 8.86 37.02 -17.84
CA ARG A 226 9.89 37.26 -18.87
C ARG A 226 11.31 37.03 -18.36
N GLU A 227 11.48 36.82 -17.06
CA GLU A 227 12.79 36.64 -16.44
C GLU A 227 13.45 35.34 -16.91
N PRO A 228 14.63 35.42 -17.56
CA PRO A 228 15.38 34.23 -17.92
C PRO A 228 15.72 33.39 -16.69
N GLY A 229 15.43 32.09 -16.74
CA GLY A 229 15.69 31.16 -15.63
C GLY A 229 14.59 31.10 -14.57
N GLY A 230 13.54 31.94 -14.66
CA GLY A 230 12.37 31.81 -13.80
C GLY A 230 11.68 30.45 -13.97
N ILE A 231 11.15 29.89 -12.87
CA ILE A 231 10.52 28.56 -12.82
C ILE A 231 9.38 28.46 -13.84
N GLY A 232 8.40 29.39 -13.79
CA GLY A 232 7.27 29.40 -14.72
C GLY A 232 7.69 29.59 -16.18
N GLN A 233 8.72 30.40 -16.45
CA GLN A 233 9.26 30.54 -17.81
C GLN A 233 9.90 29.23 -18.30
N THR A 234 10.63 28.53 -17.42
CA THR A 234 11.30 27.28 -17.74
C THR A 234 10.30 26.21 -18.13
N VAL A 235 9.24 26.02 -17.33
CA VAL A 235 8.18 25.06 -17.65
C VAL A 235 7.48 25.42 -18.97
N LEU A 236 7.14 26.69 -19.19
CA LEU A 236 6.53 27.13 -20.45
C LEU A 236 7.42 26.80 -21.65
N ARG A 237 8.72 27.08 -21.58
CA ARG A 237 9.66 26.76 -22.66
C ARG A 237 9.79 25.25 -22.87
N ASN A 238 9.74 24.46 -21.81
CA ASN A 238 9.81 23.01 -21.88
C ASN A 238 8.57 22.41 -22.57
N LEU A 239 7.36 22.89 -22.25
CA LEU A 239 6.13 22.52 -22.94
C LEU A 239 6.20 22.82 -24.44
N LEU A 240 6.67 24.01 -24.81
CA LEU A 240 6.80 24.42 -26.21
C LEU A 240 7.88 23.61 -26.95
N ARG A 241 9.03 23.35 -26.32
CA ARG A 241 10.12 22.54 -26.90
C ARG A 241 9.74 21.07 -27.06
N ALA A 242 8.92 20.55 -26.16
CA ALA A 242 8.38 19.20 -26.26
C ALA A 242 7.31 19.08 -27.35
N GLU A 243 6.81 20.21 -27.90
CA GLU A 243 5.70 20.27 -28.83
C GLU A 243 4.41 19.68 -28.24
N PHE A 244 4.07 20.11 -27.01
CA PHE A 244 2.79 19.76 -26.40
C PHE A 244 1.64 20.02 -27.38
N THR A 245 0.75 19.03 -27.52
CA THR A 245 -0.24 19.01 -28.61
C THR A 245 -1.46 19.89 -28.36
N GLY A 246 -1.70 20.26 -27.10
CA GLY A 246 -2.79 21.15 -26.68
C GLY A 246 -2.37 22.63 -26.53
N PRO A 247 -3.33 23.55 -26.32
CA PRO A 247 -3.02 24.94 -26.04
C PRO A 247 -2.32 25.14 -24.69
N VAL A 248 -1.37 26.08 -24.67
CA VAL A 248 -0.64 26.50 -23.46
C VAL A 248 -0.94 27.97 -23.15
N TYR A 249 -1.37 28.25 -21.93
CA TYR A 249 -1.80 29.57 -21.46
C TYR A 249 -0.86 30.11 -20.37
N PRO A 250 0.12 30.97 -20.70
CA PRO A 250 0.88 31.70 -19.69
C PRO A 250 -0.03 32.65 -18.90
N VAL A 251 0.07 32.64 -17.57
CA VAL A 251 -0.70 33.54 -16.69
C VAL A 251 0.27 34.42 -15.90
N HIS A 252 0.14 35.73 -16.11
CA HIS A 252 0.94 36.77 -15.47
C HIS A 252 0.18 38.10 -15.44
N ARG A 253 0.16 38.79 -14.29
CA ARG A 253 -0.68 39.99 -14.06
C ARG A 253 -0.41 41.14 -15.04
N GLU A 254 0.87 41.41 -15.34
CA GLU A 254 1.27 42.61 -16.10
C GLU A 254 1.76 42.36 -17.53
N VAL A 255 2.27 41.16 -17.80
CA VAL A 255 2.97 40.86 -19.04
C VAL A 255 1.96 40.43 -20.11
N ARG A 256 2.11 40.95 -21.33
CA ARG A 256 1.23 40.61 -22.46
C ARG A 256 1.63 39.34 -23.22
N ALA A 257 2.91 38.97 -23.18
CA ALA A 257 3.41 37.76 -23.82
C ALA A 257 4.67 37.23 -23.14
N VAL A 258 4.81 35.91 -23.08
CA VAL A 258 5.96 35.19 -22.51
C VAL A 258 6.41 34.13 -23.52
N ALA A 259 7.71 34.10 -23.84
CA ALA A 259 8.28 33.19 -24.83
C ALA A 259 7.55 33.18 -26.20
N GLY A 260 6.96 34.32 -26.60
CA GLY A 260 6.21 34.45 -27.85
C GLY A 260 4.73 34.01 -27.78
N VAL A 261 4.26 33.53 -26.63
CA VAL A 261 2.87 33.12 -26.39
C VAL A 261 2.11 34.22 -25.65
N ARG A 262 0.85 34.47 -26.02
CA ARG A 262 -0.03 35.46 -25.37
C ARG A 262 -0.21 35.10 -23.89
N ALA A 263 0.05 36.05 -23.01
CA ALA A 263 -0.16 35.90 -21.58
C ALA A 263 -1.50 36.50 -21.12
N TYR A 264 -2.12 35.86 -20.14
CA TYR A 264 -3.41 36.24 -19.56
C TYR A 264 -3.20 36.80 -18.15
N LYS A 265 -4.04 37.76 -17.74
CA LYS A 265 -3.88 38.43 -16.45
C LYS A 265 -4.20 37.53 -15.25
N ASN A 266 -5.16 36.64 -15.42
CA ASN A 266 -5.68 35.70 -14.43
C ASN A 266 -6.36 34.52 -15.14
N MET A 267 -6.80 33.51 -14.38
CA MET A 267 -7.44 32.31 -14.94
C MET A 267 -8.77 32.60 -15.65
N ALA A 268 -9.55 33.54 -15.11
CA ALA A 268 -10.86 33.91 -15.67
C ALA A 268 -10.79 34.56 -17.06
N ALA A 269 -9.66 35.22 -17.39
CA ALA A 269 -9.45 35.87 -18.69
C ALA A 269 -9.13 34.89 -19.83
N ILE A 270 -8.93 33.60 -19.53
CA ILE A 270 -8.68 32.57 -20.54
C ILE A 270 -10.02 32.17 -21.18
N ASP A 271 -10.16 32.34 -22.49
CA ASP A 271 -11.41 32.04 -23.20
C ASP A 271 -11.70 30.52 -23.31
N GLY A 272 -10.64 29.68 -23.27
CA GLY A 272 -10.76 28.23 -23.36
C GLY A 272 -10.84 27.52 -22.00
N GLU A 273 -11.10 26.21 -22.03
CA GLU A 273 -11.02 25.34 -20.86
C GLU A 273 -9.57 25.08 -20.45
N VAL A 274 -9.32 24.89 -19.16
CA VAL A 274 -8.00 24.57 -18.61
C VAL A 274 -8.06 23.26 -17.85
N ASP A 275 -7.40 22.22 -18.35
CA ASP A 275 -7.38 20.92 -17.67
C ASP A 275 -6.34 20.87 -16.54
N LEU A 276 -5.13 21.36 -16.81
CA LEU A 276 -4.00 21.32 -15.90
C LEU A 276 -3.43 22.72 -15.65
N ALA A 277 -3.20 23.07 -14.38
CA ALA A 277 -2.52 24.30 -14.01
C ALA A 277 -1.17 24.03 -13.35
N ILE A 278 -0.11 24.60 -13.89
CA ILE A 278 1.23 24.59 -13.29
C ILE A 278 1.37 25.86 -12.46
N VAL A 279 1.59 25.70 -11.16
CA VAL A 279 1.68 26.79 -10.19
C VAL A 279 3.14 27.01 -9.82
N ALA A 280 3.69 28.15 -10.26
CA ALA A 280 5.07 28.57 -10.03
C ALA A 280 5.12 30.01 -9.46
N VAL A 281 4.33 30.26 -8.42
CA VAL A 281 4.27 31.54 -7.66
C VAL A 281 4.77 31.32 -6.22
N PRO A 282 5.16 32.37 -5.48
CA PRO A 282 5.53 32.23 -4.06
C PRO A 282 4.45 31.53 -3.22
N ALA A 283 4.87 30.76 -2.21
CA ALA A 283 3.98 29.89 -1.42
C ALA A 283 2.78 30.64 -0.83
N GLU A 284 2.99 31.87 -0.38
CA GLU A 284 1.96 32.74 0.18
C GLU A 284 0.86 33.11 -0.81
N SER A 285 1.12 33.03 -2.12
CA SER A 285 0.16 33.34 -3.19
C SER A 285 -0.47 32.08 -3.80
N VAL A 286 -0.07 30.88 -3.38
CA VAL A 286 -0.54 29.63 -3.99
C VAL A 286 -2.03 29.41 -3.71
N LEU A 287 -2.52 29.70 -2.51
CA LEU A 287 -3.93 29.48 -2.16
C LEU A 287 -4.87 30.34 -3.00
N ASP A 288 -4.56 31.63 -3.19
CA ASP A 288 -5.32 32.53 -4.08
C ASP A 288 -5.41 31.98 -5.51
N VAL A 289 -4.29 31.43 -6.01
CA VAL A 289 -4.24 30.81 -7.35
C VAL A 289 -5.07 29.53 -7.41
N VAL A 290 -5.09 28.73 -6.36
CA VAL A 290 -5.92 27.52 -6.27
C VAL A 290 -7.41 27.88 -6.34
N GLU A 291 -7.82 28.96 -5.69
CA GLU A 291 -9.21 29.47 -5.78
C GLU A 291 -9.56 29.95 -7.20
N GLU A 292 -8.64 30.66 -7.88
CA GLU A 292 -8.83 31.03 -9.28
C GLU A 292 -8.96 29.80 -10.19
N CYS A 293 -8.14 28.78 -9.97
CA CYS A 293 -8.20 27.51 -10.69
C CYS A 293 -9.51 26.76 -10.42
N ALA A 294 -9.97 26.75 -9.17
CA ALA A 294 -11.24 26.16 -8.77
C ALA A 294 -12.42 26.80 -9.51
N GLN A 295 -12.48 28.13 -9.55
CA GLN A 295 -13.52 28.87 -10.27
C GLN A 295 -13.48 28.62 -11.78
N LYS A 296 -12.29 28.41 -12.35
CA LYS A 296 -12.12 28.08 -13.77
C LYS A 296 -12.45 26.62 -14.09
N GLY A 297 -12.67 25.77 -13.09
CA GLY A 297 -12.98 24.35 -13.29
C GLY A 297 -11.77 23.50 -13.67
N VAL A 298 -10.56 23.90 -13.26
CA VAL A 298 -9.33 23.13 -13.48
C VAL A 298 -9.47 21.74 -12.86
N LYS A 299 -8.91 20.71 -13.52
CA LYS A 299 -9.02 19.31 -13.06
C LYS A 299 -7.83 18.90 -12.19
N GLY A 300 -6.67 19.50 -12.40
CA GLY A 300 -5.45 19.14 -11.69
C GLY A 300 -4.43 20.26 -11.57
N LEU A 301 -3.62 20.19 -10.51
CA LEU A 301 -2.61 21.17 -10.18
C LEU A 301 -1.23 20.50 -10.09
N VAL A 302 -0.21 21.17 -10.63
CA VAL A 302 1.19 20.84 -10.39
C VAL A 302 1.83 22.02 -9.68
N VAL A 303 2.07 21.87 -8.38
CA VAL A 303 2.62 22.93 -7.54
C VAL A 303 4.13 22.72 -7.43
N VAL A 304 4.87 23.53 -8.18
CA VAL A 304 6.34 23.45 -8.23
C VAL A 304 6.96 24.22 -7.07
N SER A 305 6.26 25.21 -6.54
CA SER A 305 6.70 26.07 -5.46
C SER A 305 7.03 25.31 -4.17
N SER A 306 8.15 25.68 -3.54
CA SER A 306 8.51 25.32 -2.17
C SER A 306 7.91 26.33 -1.17
N GLY A 307 8.11 26.10 0.12
CA GLY A 307 7.56 26.87 1.24
C GLY A 307 6.41 26.16 1.99
N PHE A 308 6.38 24.83 2.01
CA PHE A 308 5.29 24.03 2.57
C PHE A 308 5.80 23.13 3.71
N ALA A 309 5.33 21.88 3.83
CA ALA A 309 5.64 21.02 4.99
C ALA A 309 7.13 20.88 5.29
N GLU A 310 8.00 21.03 4.29
CA GLU A 310 9.46 21.01 4.45
C GLU A 310 10.03 22.19 5.26
N THR A 311 9.23 23.25 5.50
CA THR A 311 9.62 24.44 6.28
C THR A 311 9.13 24.45 7.73
N GLY A 312 8.43 23.39 8.17
CA GLY A 312 7.91 23.25 9.53
C GLY A 312 6.39 23.39 9.64
N GLU A 313 5.88 23.62 10.85
CA GLU A 313 4.44 23.55 11.16
C GLU A 313 3.58 24.52 10.34
N GLU A 314 4.04 25.75 10.12
CA GLU A 314 3.26 26.74 9.36
C GLU A 314 3.16 26.35 7.88
N GLY A 315 4.25 25.82 7.33
CA GLY A 315 4.26 25.27 5.98
C GLY A 315 3.39 24.03 5.86
N LEU A 316 3.33 23.17 6.89
CA LEU A 316 2.43 22.02 6.95
C LEU A 316 0.95 22.46 6.96
N ARG A 317 0.58 23.49 7.73
CA ARG A 317 -0.79 24.05 7.72
C ARG A 317 -1.17 24.56 6.33
N ARG A 318 -0.26 25.26 5.66
CA ARG A 318 -0.46 25.75 4.29
C ARG A 318 -0.65 24.60 3.30
N GLU A 319 0.11 23.51 3.46
CA GLU A 319 -0.01 22.31 2.64
C GLU A 319 -1.36 21.61 2.84
N GLN A 320 -1.79 21.44 4.08
CA GLN A 320 -3.10 20.89 4.41
C GLN A 320 -4.23 21.73 3.80
N GLU A 321 -4.11 23.05 3.87
CA GLU A 321 -5.10 23.97 3.29
C GLU A 321 -5.13 23.91 1.76
N LEU A 322 -3.97 23.83 1.11
CA LEU A 322 -3.85 23.61 -0.34
C LEU A 322 -4.60 22.35 -0.77
N VAL A 323 -4.38 21.23 -0.08
CA VAL A 323 -5.06 19.95 -0.37
C VAL A 323 -6.56 20.05 -0.11
N ARG A 324 -6.96 20.63 1.03
CA ARG A 324 -8.37 20.79 1.42
C ARG A 324 -9.16 21.58 0.38
N ILE A 325 -8.67 22.76 -0.02
CA ILE A 325 -9.34 23.60 -1.04
C ILE A 325 -9.36 22.85 -2.38
N SER A 326 -8.25 22.24 -2.78
CA SER A 326 -8.17 21.53 -4.07
C SER A 326 -9.17 20.38 -4.16
N ARG A 327 -9.22 19.53 -3.13
CA ARG A 327 -10.15 18.39 -3.08
C ARG A 327 -11.61 18.82 -2.97
N ALA A 328 -11.89 19.93 -2.28
CA ALA A 328 -13.24 20.47 -2.24
C ALA A 328 -13.77 20.73 -3.66
N TYR A 329 -12.97 21.33 -4.54
CA TYR A 329 -13.38 21.69 -5.90
C TYR A 329 -13.16 20.60 -6.96
N GLY A 330 -12.88 19.36 -6.55
CA GLY A 330 -12.74 18.26 -7.50
C GLY A 330 -11.35 18.13 -8.12
N MET A 331 -10.36 18.91 -7.66
CA MET A 331 -8.98 18.91 -8.15
C MET A 331 -8.10 17.90 -7.42
N ARG A 332 -7.03 17.47 -8.11
CA ARG A 332 -5.89 16.72 -7.53
C ARG A 332 -4.61 17.54 -7.60
N VAL A 333 -3.69 17.31 -6.66
CA VAL A 333 -2.45 18.06 -6.55
C VAL A 333 -1.23 17.15 -6.66
N VAL A 334 -0.34 17.46 -7.61
CA VAL A 334 1.04 16.94 -7.64
C VAL A 334 1.95 17.98 -7.00
N GLY A 335 2.77 17.56 -6.03
CA GLY A 335 3.57 18.46 -5.20
C GLY A 335 2.97 18.65 -3.80
N PRO A 336 3.20 19.80 -3.13
CA PRO A 336 4.06 20.91 -3.58
C PRO A 336 5.55 20.55 -3.61
N ASN A 337 6.42 21.52 -3.89
CA ASN A 337 7.88 21.36 -3.90
C ASN A 337 8.35 20.21 -4.82
N CYS A 338 7.83 20.17 -6.04
CA CYS A 338 8.07 19.07 -6.97
C CYS A 338 8.83 19.51 -8.22
N LEU A 339 9.39 18.54 -8.96
CA LEU A 339 9.97 18.82 -10.28
C LEU A 339 8.91 19.04 -11.36
N GLY A 340 7.71 18.48 -11.18
CA GLY A 340 6.61 18.46 -12.14
C GLY A 340 6.35 17.08 -12.76
N ILE A 341 5.61 17.06 -13.87
CA ILE A 341 5.16 15.83 -14.55
C ILE A 341 5.47 15.82 -16.05
N ALA A 342 5.60 14.63 -16.63
CA ALA A 342 5.80 14.45 -18.06
C ALA A 342 5.09 13.20 -18.61
N ASN A 343 4.71 13.28 -19.89
CA ASN A 343 4.14 12.18 -20.68
C ASN A 343 4.70 12.23 -22.10
N THR A 344 5.40 11.18 -22.52
CA THR A 344 6.08 11.10 -23.82
C THR A 344 5.22 10.52 -24.94
N ASP A 345 3.93 10.26 -24.68
CA ASP A 345 3.00 9.83 -25.71
C ASP A 345 2.94 10.85 -26.86
N ARG A 346 2.96 10.36 -28.10
CA ARG A 346 3.01 11.21 -29.30
C ARG A 346 1.77 12.09 -29.47
N SER A 347 0.63 11.66 -28.94
CA SER A 347 -0.62 12.41 -28.97
C SER A 347 -0.68 13.51 -27.90
N ILE A 348 0.26 13.53 -26.95
CA ILE A 348 0.25 14.44 -25.79
C ILE A 348 1.51 15.31 -25.75
N LYS A 349 2.70 14.68 -25.72
CA LYS A 349 4.02 15.32 -25.63
C LYS A 349 4.12 16.35 -24.48
N LEU A 350 3.72 15.95 -23.28
CA LEU A 350 3.74 16.80 -22.09
C LEU A 350 5.13 16.83 -21.45
N ASN A 351 5.76 18.00 -21.39
CA ASN A 351 6.89 18.28 -20.50
C ASN A 351 6.57 19.45 -19.56
N ALA A 352 5.82 19.16 -18.50
CA ALA A 352 5.50 20.12 -17.44
C ALA A 352 6.49 20.00 -16.26
N THR A 353 7.77 19.76 -16.57
CA THR A 353 8.85 19.65 -15.56
C THR A 353 9.83 20.81 -15.64
N LEU A 354 10.69 20.93 -14.62
CA LEU A 354 11.87 21.80 -14.68
C LEU A 354 13.07 21.17 -15.42
N ALA A 355 12.96 19.92 -15.89
CA ALA A 355 14.02 19.28 -16.65
C ALA A 355 14.02 19.79 -18.10
N GLY A 356 15.15 20.39 -18.52
CA GLY A 356 15.29 21.01 -19.84
C GLY A 356 15.18 20.06 -21.03
N ARG A 357 15.40 18.76 -20.81
CA ARG A 357 15.24 17.68 -21.81
C ARG A 357 14.71 16.43 -21.10
N LEU A 358 13.71 15.80 -21.69
CA LEU A 358 13.22 14.50 -21.27
C LEU A 358 13.97 13.38 -22.00
N PRO A 359 14.11 12.19 -21.38
CA PRO A 359 14.48 10.99 -22.11
C PRO A 359 13.53 10.73 -23.28
N ALA A 360 13.99 9.92 -24.23
CA ALA A 360 13.15 9.46 -25.32
C ALA A 360 11.89 8.72 -24.81
N ARG A 361 10.91 8.55 -25.70
CA ARG A 361 9.77 7.68 -25.42
C ARG A 361 10.25 6.26 -25.15
N GLY A 362 9.74 5.65 -24.11
CA GLY A 362 9.97 4.25 -23.78
C GLY A 362 8.82 3.67 -22.98
N ARG A 363 9.14 2.65 -22.17
CA ARG A 363 8.15 1.80 -21.49
C ARG A 363 8.19 1.94 -19.98
N ILE A 364 8.98 2.88 -19.48
CA ILE A 364 9.27 3.04 -18.05
C ILE A 364 8.37 4.14 -17.47
N GLY A 365 7.51 3.76 -16.53
CA GLY A 365 6.82 4.70 -15.65
C GLY A 365 7.71 5.01 -14.45
N PHE A 366 7.96 6.29 -14.16
CA PHE A 366 8.89 6.68 -13.09
C PHE A 366 8.27 7.66 -12.12
N PHE A 367 8.14 7.24 -10.86
CA PHE A 367 7.71 8.04 -9.72
C PHE A 367 8.92 8.44 -8.86
N SER A 368 9.01 9.71 -8.49
CA SER A 368 10.05 10.21 -7.60
C SER A 368 9.49 11.20 -6.58
N GLN A 369 9.86 11.04 -5.30
CA GLN A 369 9.54 12.03 -4.27
C GLN A 369 10.57 13.17 -4.19
N SER A 370 11.78 12.97 -4.70
CA SER A 370 12.81 14.01 -4.67
C SER A 370 12.77 14.92 -5.90
N GLY A 371 12.46 16.20 -5.69
CA GLY A 371 12.45 17.22 -6.76
C GLY A 371 13.84 17.49 -7.34
N ALA A 372 14.83 17.79 -6.49
CA ALA A 372 16.19 18.13 -6.92
C ALA A 372 16.90 16.97 -7.62
N LEU A 373 16.71 15.74 -7.12
CA LEU A 373 17.27 14.54 -7.71
C LEU A 373 16.58 14.18 -9.04
N GLY A 374 15.31 14.51 -9.21
CA GLY A 374 14.51 14.16 -10.39
C GLY A 374 15.15 14.56 -11.73
N THR A 375 15.72 15.76 -11.84
CA THR A 375 16.42 16.18 -13.07
C THR A 375 17.65 15.31 -13.35
N ALA A 376 18.43 14.99 -12.32
CA ALA A 376 19.59 14.12 -12.45
C ALA A 376 19.18 12.68 -12.82
N LEU A 377 18.06 12.20 -12.28
CA LEU A 377 17.50 10.88 -12.61
C LEU A 377 17.07 10.81 -14.06
N LEU A 378 16.31 11.80 -14.55
CA LEU A 378 15.92 11.88 -15.95
C LEU A 378 17.14 11.96 -16.87
N HIS A 379 18.16 12.73 -16.50
CA HIS A 379 19.41 12.77 -17.26
C HIS A 379 20.12 11.41 -17.31
N ARG A 380 20.16 10.66 -16.20
CA ARG A 380 20.75 9.32 -16.15
C ARG A 380 19.99 8.31 -17.02
N VAL A 381 18.65 8.40 -17.07
CA VAL A 381 17.82 7.57 -17.96
C VAL A 381 18.19 7.85 -19.42
N ASP A 382 18.29 9.12 -19.81
CA ASP A 382 18.67 9.54 -21.16
C ASP A 382 20.10 9.09 -21.53
N GLN A 383 21.07 9.26 -20.63
CA GLN A 383 22.47 8.82 -20.82
C GLN A 383 22.58 7.30 -21.02
N ARG A 384 21.74 6.51 -20.34
CA ARG A 384 21.67 5.05 -20.52
C ARG A 384 20.93 4.63 -21.79
N GLY A 385 20.43 5.60 -22.57
CA GLY A 385 19.63 5.34 -23.77
C GLY A 385 18.27 4.71 -23.48
N LEU A 386 17.79 4.80 -22.23
CA LEU A 386 16.47 4.35 -21.83
C LEU A 386 15.42 5.42 -22.14
N GLY A 387 14.17 4.97 -22.25
CA GLY A 387 13.04 5.87 -22.47
C GLY A 387 11.96 5.72 -21.40
N ILE A 388 11.23 6.80 -21.14
CA ILE A 388 10.11 6.83 -20.21
C ILE A 388 8.77 6.88 -20.96
N SER A 389 7.73 6.31 -20.37
CA SER A 389 6.33 6.54 -20.78
C SER A 389 5.82 7.81 -20.10
N THR A 390 5.89 7.83 -18.77
CA THR A 390 5.45 8.94 -17.92
C THR A 390 6.42 9.14 -16.76
N PHE A 391 6.60 10.38 -16.33
CA PHE A 391 7.38 10.74 -15.14
C PHE A 391 6.56 11.64 -14.23
N VAL A 392 6.56 11.34 -12.93
CA VAL A 392 5.91 12.16 -11.90
C VAL A 392 6.86 12.39 -10.75
N SER A 393 7.17 13.66 -10.49
CA SER A 393 7.79 14.08 -9.24
C SER A 393 6.71 14.57 -8.28
N ALA A 394 6.54 13.90 -7.14
CA ALA A 394 5.50 14.23 -6.16
C ALA A 394 5.94 15.26 -5.12
N GLY A 395 7.24 15.57 -5.00
CA GLY A 395 7.76 16.45 -3.97
C GLY A 395 7.34 15.98 -2.58
N ASN A 396 6.71 16.88 -1.82
CA ASN A 396 6.20 16.60 -0.48
C ASN A 396 5.11 15.50 -0.45
N ARG A 397 4.49 15.18 -1.60
CA ARG A 397 3.44 14.15 -1.73
C ARG A 397 2.24 14.46 -0.82
N ALA A 398 1.69 15.68 -0.96
CA ALA A 398 0.55 16.13 -0.15
C ALA A 398 -0.78 15.48 -0.57
N ASP A 399 -0.96 15.15 -1.84
CA ASP A 399 -2.19 14.52 -2.36
C ASP A 399 -1.92 13.30 -3.26
N VAL A 400 -1.36 13.50 -4.45
CA VAL A 400 -1.03 12.40 -5.37
C VAL A 400 0.15 11.58 -4.84
N SER A 401 -0.01 10.27 -4.79
CA SER A 401 0.96 9.32 -4.25
C SER A 401 1.41 8.25 -5.25
N GLY A 402 2.45 7.49 -4.91
CA GLY A 402 2.87 6.33 -5.69
C GLY A 402 1.76 5.27 -5.84
N ASN A 403 0.83 5.17 -4.88
CA ASN A 403 -0.30 4.25 -4.95
C ASN A 403 -1.27 4.64 -6.07
N ASP A 404 -1.56 5.92 -6.24
CA ASP A 404 -2.42 6.40 -7.32
C ASP A 404 -1.77 6.12 -8.69
N LEU A 405 -0.45 6.33 -8.78
CA LEU A 405 0.31 6.08 -10.01
C LEU A 405 0.38 4.59 -10.37
N LEU A 406 0.52 3.71 -9.38
CA LEU A 406 0.45 2.26 -9.59
C LEU A 406 -0.90 1.84 -10.18
N GLN A 407 -2.01 2.41 -9.71
CA GLN A 407 -3.34 2.12 -10.25
C GLN A 407 -3.47 2.59 -11.71
N TYR A 408 -2.94 3.77 -12.04
CA TYR A 408 -2.87 4.25 -13.43
C TYR A 408 -2.00 3.34 -14.31
N TRP A 409 -0.80 2.99 -13.84
CA TRP A 409 0.14 2.19 -14.61
C TRP A 409 -0.28 0.74 -14.79
N GLU A 410 -1.16 0.21 -13.95
CA GLU A 410 -1.75 -1.10 -14.18
C GLU A 410 -2.56 -1.12 -15.50
N GLU A 411 -3.39 -0.11 -15.74
CA GLU A 411 -4.21 0.01 -16.97
C GLU A 411 -3.44 0.60 -18.16
N ASP A 412 -2.37 1.37 -17.95
CA ASP A 412 -1.62 2.02 -19.03
C ASP A 412 -0.78 1.04 -19.86
N PRO A 413 -1.11 0.79 -21.15
CA PRO A 413 -0.34 -0.14 -21.99
C PRO A 413 1.03 0.41 -22.38
N ALA A 414 1.28 1.71 -22.27
CA ALA A 414 2.59 2.29 -22.58
C ALA A 414 3.64 1.99 -21.50
N THR A 415 3.19 1.72 -20.27
CA THR A 415 4.06 1.41 -19.14
C THR A 415 4.15 -0.10 -18.93
N GLU A 416 5.36 -0.63 -19.04
CA GLU A 416 5.67 -2.05 -18.82
C GLU A 416 6.60 -2.27 -17.63
N VAL A 417 7.39 -1.27 -17.23
CA VAL A 417 8.30 -1.31 -16.07
C VAL A 417 8.06 -0.10 -15.20
N VAL A 418 7.94 -0.30 -13.89
CA VAL A 418 7.70 0.79 -12.92
C VAL A 418 8.95 1.02 -12.09
N LEU A 419 9.40 2.27 -12.02
CA LEU A 419 10.48 2.71 -11.13
C LEU A 419 9.93 3.61 -10.04
N LEU A 420 10.28 3.31 -8.79
CA LEU A 420 9.85 4.06 -7.62
C LEU A 420 11.07 4.53 -6.82
N TYR A 421 11.24 5.84 -6.70
CA TYR A 421 12.11 6.44 -5.69
C TYR A 421 11.26 6.87 -4.50
N LEU A 422 11.35 6.13 -3.40
CA LEU A 422 10.48 6.27 -2.24
C LEU A 422 11.26 6.75 -1.00
N GLU A 423 10.82 7.87 -0.45
CA GLU A 423 11.13 8.39 0.88
C GLU A 423 10.03 8.02 1.89
N SER A 424 8.79 7.86 1.44
CA SER A 424 7.67 7.40 2.26
C SER A 424 6.55 6.81 1.41
N MET A 425 5.82 5.82 1.92
CA MET A 425 4.78 5.09 1.16
C MET A 425 3.36 5.62 1.34
N GLY A 426 3.11 6.48 2.34
CA GLY A 426 1.78 6.99 2.67
C GLY A 426 0.86 5.92 3.25
N ASN A 427 0.38 4.99 2.41
CA ASN A 427 -0.41 3.82 2.82
C ASN A 427 0.28 2.52 2.35
N PRO A 428 1.19 1.94 3.15
CA PRO A 428 1.90 0.71 2.79
C PRO A 428 1.02 -0.51 2.61
N ARG A 429 -0.06 -0.69 3.38
CA ARG A 429 -0.99 -1.83 3.16
C ARG A 429 -1.57 -1.81 1.75
N LYS A 430 -2.08 -0.64 1.32
CA LYS A 430 -2.54 -0.44 -0.05
C LYS A 430 -1.40 -0.62 -1.05
N PHE A 431 -0.22 -0.06 -0.76
CA PHE A 431 0.96 -0.24 -1.60
C PHE A 431 1.30 -1.71 -1.83
N THR A 432 1.43 -2.51 -0.76
CA THR A 432 1.76 -3.94 -0.84
C THR A 432 0.72 -4.72 -1.63
N ARG A 433 -0.58 -4.46 -1.40
CA ARG A 433 -1.67 -5.09 -2.18
C ARG A 433 -1.59 -4.75 -3.66
N LEU A 434 -1.39 -3.47 -3.99
CA LEU A 434 -1.26 -3.01 -5.38
C LEU A 434 0.01 -3.58 -6.02
N ALA A 435 1.14 -3.48 -5.33
CA ALA A 435 2.43 -3.96 -5.82
C ALA A 435 2.41 -5.46 -6.08
N ARG A 436 1.83 -6.27 -5.18
CA ARG A 436 1.67 -7.73 -5.36
C ARG A 436 0.85 -8.05 -6.62
N ARG A 437 -0.27 -7.36 -6.82
CA ARG A 437 -1.12 -7.55 -8.02
C ARG A 437 -0.40 -7.13 -9.29
N ILE A 438 0.20 -5.94 -9.30
CA ILE A 438 0.80 -5.33 -10.50
C ILE A 438 2.11 -6.01 -10.88
N SER A 439 2.95 -6.37 -9.92
CA SER A 439 4.26 -7.03 -10.12
C SER A 439 4.17 -8.34 -10.89
N ARG A 440 2.99 -8.98 -10.93
CA ARG A 440 2.73 -10.18 -11.74
C ARG A 440 2.66 -9.92 -13.25
N THR A 441 2.40 -8.69 -13.65
CA THR A 441 2.28 -8.30 -15.07
C THR A 441 3.34 -7.27 -15.44
N LYS A 442 3.66 -6.34 -14.54
CA LYS A 442 4.58 -5.22 -14.75
C LYS A 442 5.56 -5.16 -13.58
N PRO A 443 6.84 -5.48 -13.77
CA PRO A 443 7.80 -5.48 -12.66
C PRO A 443 7.97 -4.07 -12.08
N ILE A 444 8.01 -4.01 -10.75
CA ILE A 444 8.21 -2.78 -9.98
C ILE A 444 9.60 -2.84 -9.37
N VAL A 445 10.43 -1.83 -9.66
CA VAL A 445 11.75 -1.67 -9.03
C VAL A 445 11.70 -0.46 -8.12
N ALA A 446 12.07 -0.65 -6.85
CA ALA A 446 12.01 0.42 -5.86
C ALA A 446 13.35 0.62 -5.18
N VAL A 447 13.75 1.87 -5.07
CA VAL A 447 14.85 2.31 -4.21
C VAL A 447 14.27 3.09 -3.05
N LYS A 448 14.69 2.72 -1.84
CA LYS A 448 14.27 3.38 -0.61
C LYS A 448 15.38 4.31 -0.13
N SER A 449 15.05 5.58 0.12
CA SER A 449 15.97 6.49 0.80
C SER A 449 16.13 6.09 2.27
N GLN A 450 17.35 6.14 2.81
CA GLN A 450 17.64 5.82 4.21
C GLN A 450 16.89 6.73 5.21
N ALA A 451 16.35 7.86 4.75
CA ALA A 451 15.55 8.80 5.57
C ALA A 451 14.13 8.31 5.90
N ALA A 452 13.70 7.18 5.37
CA ALA A 452 12.36 6.63 5.62
C ALA A 452 12.29 5.97 7.02
N GLU A 453 11.78 6.71 8.00
CA GLU A 453 11.50 6.23 9.37
C GLU A 453 10.27 5.30 9.37
N PHE A 454 10.47 4.03 9.05
CA PHE A 454 9.48 2.99 9.37
C PHE A 454 9.74 2.50 10.80
N GLY A 455 8.68 2.14 11.54
CA GLY A 455 8.79 1.58 12.89
C GLY A 455 9.42 0.17 12.95
N LEU A 456 9.81 -0.38 11.81
CA LEU A 456 10.36 -1.73 11.64
C LEU A 456 11.85 -1.69 11.23
N PRO A 457 12.63 -2.74 11.56
CA PRO A 457 13.98 -2.92 11.04
C PRO A 457 14.02 -2.89 9.50
N ASP A 458 15.11 -2.39 8.92
CA ASP A 458 15.21 -2.30 7.46
C ASP A 458 15.16 -3.67 6.75
N SER A 459 15.64 -4.73 7.41
CA SER A 459 15.51 -6.11 6.96
C SER A 459 14.05 -6.54 6.82
N ALA A 460 13.21 -6.20 7.81
CA ALA A 460 11.78 -6.47 7.74
C ALA A 460 11.16 -5.74 6.53
N VAL A 461 11.48 -4.46 6.33
CA VAL A 461 10.99 -3.70 5.17
C VAL A 461 11.44 -4.33 3.85
N SER A 462 12.71 -4.76 3.72
CA SER A 462 13.17 -5.48 2.53
C SER A 462 12.32 -6.71 2.23
N THR A 463 12.11 -7.54 3.25
CA THR A 463 11.35 -8.77 3.12
C THR A 463 9.89 -8.52 2.75
N LEU A 464 9.28 -7.43 3.26
CA LEU A 464 7.91 -7.04 2.89
C LEU A 464 7.81 -6.56 1.43
N PHE A 465 8.82 -5.85 0.92
CA PHE A 465 8.87 -5.45 -0.49
C PHE A 465 9.02 -6.67 -1.41
N GLU A 466 9.91 -7.59 -1.07
CA GLU A 466 10.13 -8.82 -1.84
C GLU A 466 8.86 -9.69 -1.89
N GLN A 467 8.11 -9.80 -0.79
CA GLN A 467 6.82 -10.49 -0.76
C GLN A 467 5.75 -9.85 -1.63
N ALA A 468 5.78 -8.53 -1.74
CA ALA A 468 4.92 -7.78 -2.64
C ALA A 468 5.37 -7.89 -4.11
N GLY A 469 6.45 -8.64 -4.40
CA GLY A 469 7.02 -8.78 -5.73
C GLY A 469 7.85 -7.58 -6.19
N VAL A 470 8.06 -6.60 -5.31
CA VAL A 470 8.85 -5.40 -5.62
C VAL A 470 10.33 -5.78 -5.61
N ILE A 471 11.02 -5.45 -6.69
CA ILE A 471 12.46 -5.60 -6.80
C ILE A 471 13.11 -4.43 -6.05
N ARG A 472 13.40 -4.64 -4.75
CA ARG A 472 14.12 -3.66 -3.95
C ARG A 472 15.59 -3.61 -4.37
N VAL A 473 16.11 -2.41 -4.53
CA VAL A 473 17.52 -2.13 -4.80
C VAL A 473 18.08 -1.16 -3.76
N ASP A 474 19.40 -1.18 -3.56
CA ASP A 474 20.04 -0.38 -2.52
C ASP A 474 20.32 1.07 -2.95
N ASP A 475 20.48 1.29 -4.25
CA ASP A 475 20.90 2.57 -4.79
C ASP A 475 20.33 2.86 -6.20
N LEU A 476 20.55 4.09 -6.66
CA LEU A 476 20.07 4.56 -7.96
C LEU A 476 20.75 3.89 -9.15
N THR A 477 22.01 3.47 -9.01
CA THR A 477 22.73 2.76 -10.07
C THR A 477 22.07 1.41 -10.30
N GLN A 478 21.83 0.67 -9.21
CA GLN A 478 21.10 -0.60 -9.24
C GLN A 478 19.68 -0.45 -9.78
N LEU A 479 18.97 0.64 -9.43
CA LEU A 479 17.64 0.94 -9.97
C LEU A 479 17.65 0.93 -11.50
N PHE A 480 18.60 1.66 -12.11
CA PHE A 480 18.71 1.73 -13.56
C PHE A 480 19.31 0.47 -14.20
N ASP A 481 20.21 -0.23 -13.50
CA ASP A 481 20.78 -1.52 -13.93
C ASP A 481 19.70 -2.59 -14.09
N VAL A 482 18.74 -2.65 -13.16
CA VAL A 482 17.60 -3.55 -13.24
C VAL A 482 16.59 -3.04 -14.27
N ALA A 483 16.33 -1.72 -14.31
CA ALA A 483 15.38 -1.12 -15.25
C ALA A 483 15.73 -1.42 -16.71
N GLN A 484 17.02 -1.30 -17.09
CA GLN A 484 17.44 -1.59 -18.47
C GLN A 484 17.25 -3.06 -18.85
N LEU A 485 17.46 -3.99 -17.92
CA LEU A 485 17.21 -5.41 -18.14
C LEU A 485 15.72 -5.65 -18.40
N LEU A 486 14.86 -5.21 -17.49
CA LEU A 486 13.42 -5.45 -17.55
C LEU A 486 12.74 -4.75 -18.73
N ALA A 487 13.26 -3.59 -19.15
CA ALA A 487 12.70 -2.85 -20.27
C ALA A 487 13.07 -3.47 -21.64
N CYS A 488 14.18 -4.20 -21.72
CA CYS A 488 14.74 -4.67 -22.99
C CYS A 488 14.66 -6.20 -23.18
N GLN A 489 14.68 -6.98 -22.11
CA GLN A 489 14.83 -8.45 -22.14
C GLN A 489 13.65 -9.16 -21.47
N PRO A 490 13.35 -10.42 -21.85
CA PRO A 490 12.39 -11.24 -21.14
C PRO A 490 12.89 -11.62 -19.74
N LEU A 491 11.97 -12.07 -18.86
CA LEU A 491 12.36 -12.59 -17.55
C LEU A 491 13.01 -13.99 -17.70
N PRO A 492 14.06 -14.30 -16.93
CA PRO A 492 14.71 -15.61 -16.96
C PRO A 492 13.82 -16.71 -16.39
N GLU A 493 13.84 -17.90 -17.00
CA GLU A 493 13.06 -19.05 -16.55
C GLU A 493 13.66 -19.76 -15.32
N GLY A 494 14.92 -19.49 -14.99
CA GLY A 494 15.61 -20.19 -13.91
C GLY A 494 16.97 -19.58 -13.58
N PRO A 495 17.72 -20.20 -12.66
CA PRO A 495 18.98 -19.67 -12.14
C PRO A 495 20.21 -20.07 -12.97
N ARG A 496 20.07 -20.83 -14.07
CA ARG A 496 21.22 -21.28 -14.87
C ARG A 496 21.68 -20.15 -15.78
N VAL A 497 22.95 -19.76 -15.69
CA VAL A 497 23.51 -18.62 -16.43
C VAL A 497 24.67 -19.05 -17.30
N GLY A 498 24.60 -18.78 -18.59
CA GLY A 498 25.72 -18.92 -19.51
C GLY A 498 26.61 -17.68 -19.50
N ILE A 499 27.92 -17.83 -19.39
CA ILE A 499 28.89 -16.75 -19.48
C ILE A 499 29.71 -16.97 -20.74
N VAL A 500 29.64 -16.04 -21.70
CA VAL A 500 30.45 -16.07 -22.93
C VAL A 500 31.41 -14.91 -22.88
N SER A 501 32.72 -15.16 -22.95
CA SER A 501 33.71 -14.10 -22.73
C SER A 501 34.88 -14.22 -23.70
N ASN A 502 35.48 -13.08 -24.08
CA ASN A 502 36.81 -13.03 -24.69
C ASN A 502 37.95 -12.76 -23.67
N SER A 503 37.61 -12.76 -22.38
CA SER A 503 38.53 -12.53 -21.26
C SER A 503 38.28 -13.53 -20.12
N ASP A 504 39.25 -14.42 -19.90
CA ASP A 504 39.25 -15.42 -18.83
C ASP A 504 39.11 -14.77 -17.43
N ALA A 505 39.81 -13.65 -17.19
CA ALA A 505 39.77 -12.95 -15.90
C ALA A 505 38.35 -12.42 -15.58
N LEU A 506 37.69 -11.79 -16.55
CA LEU A 506 36.33 -11.27 -16.37
C LEU A 506 35.27 -12.36 -16.34
N ALA A 507 35.48 -13.48 -17.07
CA ALA A 507 34.63 -14.65 -16.99
C ALA A 507 34.63 -15.25 -15.57
N ARG A 508 35.79 -15.32 -14.92
CA ARG A 508 35.90 -15.76 -13.52
C ARG A 508 35.20 -14.82 -12.54
N LEU A 509 35.31 -13.50 -12.73
CA LEU A 509 34.58 -12.53 -11.91
C LEU A 509 33.07 -12.69 -12.07
N ALA A 510 32.58 -12.83 -13.31
CA ALA A 510 31.17 -13.09 -13.60
C ALA A 510 30.68 -14.39 -12.94
N ALA A 511 31.48 -15.48 -13.04
CA ALA A 511 31.13 -16.77 -12.45
C ALA A 511 31.10 -16.72 -10.91
N HIS A 512 32.07 -16.04 -10.29
CA HIS A 512 32.06 -15.83 -8.84
C HIS A 512 30.86 -15.01 -8.38
N ALA A 513 30.54 -13.92 -9.09
CA ALA A 513 29.33 -13.14 -8.81
C ALA A 513 28.06 -13.97 -8.95
N CYS A 514 27.99 -14.89 -9.93
CA CYS A 514 26.84 -15.78 -10.11
C CYS A 514 26.67 -16.68 -8.88
N VAL A 515 27.74 -17.36 -8.46
CA VAL A 515 27.72 -18.26 -7.29
C VAL A 515 27.31 -17.49 -6.03
N SER A 516 27.91 -16.32 -5.78
CA SER A 516 27.61 -15.48 -4.63
C SER A 516 26.16 -14.96 -4.62
N ALA A 517 25.54 -14.83 -5.80
CA ALA A 517 24.15 -14.43 -5.95
C ALA A 517 23.15 -15.62 -5.99
N GLY A 518 23.62 -16.85 -5.83
CA GLY A 518 22.79 -18.07 -5.86
C GLY A 518 22.42 -18.54 -7.28
N LEU A 519 23.14 -18.09 -8.30
CA LEU A 519 22.98 -18.51 -9.70
C LEU A 519 23.96 -19.64 -10.03
N ALA A 520 23.64 -20.42 -11.06
CA ALA A 520 24.43 -21.57 -11.52
C ALA A 520 25.14 -21.25 -12.84
N PRO A 521 26.42 -20.81 -12.82
CA PRO A 521 27.12 -20.40 -14.03
C PRO A 521 27.65 -21.59 -14.85
N SER A 522 27.67 -21.44 -16.17
CA SER A 522 28.44 -22.24 -17.12
C SER A 522 29.25 -21.28 -18.00
N THR A 523 30.54 -21.54 -18.23
CA THR A 523 31.44 -20.58 -18.90
C THR A 523 31.94 -21.10 -20.25
N ALA A 524 32.00 -20.20 -21.24
CA ALA A 524 32.67 -20.40 -22.53
C ALA A 524 33.65 -19.24 -22.76
N ASP A 525 34.95 -19.53 -22.73
CA ASP A 525 36.01 -18.57 -23.05
C ASP A 525 36.42 -18.73 -24.53
N LEU A 526 36.37 -17.64 -25.27
CA LEU A 526 36.66 -17.57 -26.70
C LEU A 526 38.06 -17.02 -26.99
N GLY A 527 38.75 -16.52 -25.97
CA GLY A 527 40.04 -15.85 -26.09
C GLY A 527 39.96 -14.44 -26.71
N ALA A 528 41.03 -13.67 -26.52
CA ALA A 528 41.05 -12.22 -26.76
C ALA A 528 40.84 -11.77 -28.21
N ARG A 529 40.89 -12.69 -29.19
CA ARG A 529 40.75 -12.41 -30.63
C ARG A 529 39.42 -12.89 -31.23
N ALA A 530 38.50 -13.38 -30.41
CA ALA A 530 37.20 -13.86 -30.87
C ALA A 530 36.41 -12.76 -31.62
N GLY A 531 35.92 -13.10 -32.80
CA GLY A 531 35.11 -12.24 -33.65
C GLY A 531 33.63 -12.60 -33.59
N ALA A 532 32.84 -12.03 -34.50
CA ALA A 532 31.39 -12.18 -34.48
C ALA A 532 30.94 -13.65 -34.58
N ALA A 533 31.54 -14.43 -35.49
CA ALA A 533 31.17 -15.83 -35.71
C ALA A 533 31.41 -16.70 -34.47
N GLU A 534 32.54 -16.53 -33.77
CA GLU A 534 32.83 -17.26 -32.54
C GLU A 534 31.85 -16.89 -31.41
N PHE A 535 31.56 -15.60 -31.24
CA PHE A 535 30.58 -15.14 -30.25
C PHE A 535 29.17 -15.67 -30.55
N GLY A 536 28.72 -15.61 -31.81
CA GLY A 536 27.41 -16.11 -32.22
C GLY A 536 27.26 -17.62 -31.99
N ALA A 537 28.24 -18.40 -32.41
CA ALA A 537 28.22 -19.86 -32.24
C ALA A 537 28.25 -20.26 -30.74
N ALA A 538 29.10 -19.61 -29.95
CA ALA A 538 29.21 -19.89 -28.52
C ALA A 538 27.96 -19.48 -27.74
N LEU A 539 27.40 -18.30 -28.05
CA LEU A 539 26.17 -17.82 -27.43
C LEU A 539 24.97 -18.72 -27.79
N SER A 540 24.84 -19.11 -29.06
CA SER A 540 23.77 -20.03 -29.47
C SER A 540 23.89 -21.39 -28.78
N SER A 541 25.11 -21.92 -28.68
CA SER A 541 25.37 -23.20 -28.01
C SER A 541 25.04 -23.13 -26.51
N ILE A 542 25.55 -22.12 -25.81
CA ILE A 542 25.36 -22.01 -24.35
C ILE A 542 23.88 -21.78 -23.99
N LEU A 543 23.17 -20.96 -24.76
CA LEU A 543 21.75 -20.64 -24.55
C LEU A 543 20.85 -21.88 -24.64
N SER A 544 21.28 -22.97 -25.29
CA SER A 544 20.51 -24.22 -25.32
C SER A 544 20.37 -24.89 -23.94
N GLY A 545 21.37 -24.73 -23.06
CA GLY A 545 21.44 -25.40 -21.75
C GLY A 545 21.15 -24.53 -20.52
N VAL A 546 21.02 -23.22 -20.70
CA VAL A 546 20.88 -22.23 -19.61
C VAL A 546 19.61 -21.41 -19.74
N ASP A 547 19.27 -20.62 -18.72
CA ASP A 547 18.06 -19.81 -18.66
C ASP A 547 18.31 -18.34 -19.01
N ALA A 548 19.56 -17.88 -18.92
CA ALA A 548 20.02 -16.52 -19.25
C ALA A 548 21.48 -16.55 -19.68
N ALA A 549 21.97 -15.50 -20.36
CA ALA A 549 23.39 -15.34 -20.67
C ALA A 549 23.96 -13.97 -20.32
N VAL A 550 25.21 -13.95 -19.86
CA VAL A 550 26.05 -12.76 -19.66
C VAL A 550 27.22 -12.83 -20.65
N VAL A 551 27.27 -11.88 -21.57
CA VAL A 551 28.31 -11.79 -22.60
C VAL A 551 29.34 -10.73 -22.20
N VAL A 552 30.61 -11.09 -22.10
CA VAL A 552 31.70 -10.17 -21.83
C VAL A 552 32.48 -9.95 -23.13
N TYR A 553 32.41 -8.73 -23.66
CA TYR A 553 33.14 -8.32 -24.84
C TYR A 553 34.02 -7.11 -24.52
N MET A 554 35.30 -7.36 -24.26
CA MET A 554 36.31 -6.33 -23.98
C MET A 554 37.58 -6.61 -24.80
N PRO A 555 37.58 -6.34 -26.12
CA PRO A 555 38.73 -6.63 -26.96
C PRO A 555 39.93 -5.75 -26.56
N PRO A 556 41.16 -6.30 -26.53
CA PRO A 556 42.35 -5.55 -26.12
C PRO A 556 42.81 -4.52 -27.17
N VAL A 557 42.33 -4.65 -28.41
CA VAL A 557 42.58 -3.75 -29.54
C VAL A 557 41.25 -3.47 -30.25
N PRO A 558 41.09 -2.30 -30.89
CA PRO A 558 39.88 -2.00 -31.67
C PRO A 558 39.63 -3.08 -32.73
N GLY A 559 38.39 -3.57 -32.82
CA GLY A 559 37.97 -4.62 -33.75
C GLY A 559 36.63 -4.30 -34.43
N PRO A 560 36.03 -5.26 -35.14
CA PRO A 560 34.72 -5.09 -35.77
C PRO A 560 33.58 -5.17 -34.74
N ASP A 561 33.57 -4.22 -33.79
CA ASP A 561 32.63 -4.19 -32.66
C ASP A 561 31.16 -4.25 -33.11
N SER A 562 30.84 -3.58 -34.22
CA SER A 562 29.48 -3.55 -34.79
C SER A 562 29.03 -4.91 -35.33
N GLU A 563 29.93 -5.71 -35.90
CA GLU A 563 29.62 -7.06 -36.39
C GLU A 563 29.35 -8.01 -35.22
N VAL A 564 30.16 -7.94 -34.17
CA VAL A 564 29.94 -8.71 -32.94
C VAL A 564 28.61 -8.32 -32.30
N ALA A 565 28.34 -7.02 -32.14
CA ALA A 565 27.09 -6.54 -31.57
C ALA A 565 25.86 -6.99 -32.37
N ALA A 566 25.92 -6.88 -33.71
CA ALA A 566 24.84 -7.33 -34.59
C ALA A 566 24.56 -8.83 -34.46
N GLU A 567 25.62 -9.65 -34.38
CA GLU A 567 25.49 -11.10 -34.21
C GLU A 567 24.93 -11.47 -32.82
N LEU A 568 25.36 -10.78 -31.77
CA LEU A 568 24.81 -10.98 -30.42
C LEU A 568 23.31 -10.66 -30.38
N VAL A 569 22.89 -9.52 -30.95
CA VAL A 569 21.47 -9.12 -31.02
C VAL A 569 20.65 -10.13 -31.83
N ARG A 570 21.18 -10.65 -32.94
CA ARG A 570 20.53 -11.67 -33.76
C ARG A 570 20.28 -12.95 -32.95
N VAL A 571 21.33 -13.50 -32.32
CA VAL A 571 21.25 -14.75 -31.54
C VAL A 571 20.37 -14.56 -30.30
N ALA A 572 20.46 -13.43 -29.61
CA ALA A 572 19.59 -13.13 -28.48
C ALA A 572 18.11 -13.13 -28.88
N GLY A 573 17.78 -12.47 -29.99
CA GLY A 573 16.41 -12.41 -30.54
C GLY A 573 15.85 -13.78 -30.93
N GLU A 574 16.67 -14.67 -31.49
CA GLU A 574 16.28 -16.03 -31.86
C GLU A 574 16.06 -16.95 -30.65
N SER A 575 16.80 -16.74 -29.56
CA SER A 575 16.74 -17.61 -28.38
C SER A 575 15.49 -17.41 -27.52
N GLY A 576 14.93 -16.19 -27.50
CA GLY A 576 13.87 -15.80 -26.57
C GLY A 576 14.30 -15.75 -25.09
N LYS A 577 15.59 -15.89 -24.78
CA LYS A 577 16.15 -15.87 -23.42
C LYS A 577 16.85 -14.54 -23.13
N PRO A 578 16.88 -14.10 -21.86
CA PRO A 578 17.56 -12.86 -21.50
C PRO A 578 19.07 -12.94 -21.75
N VAL A 579 19.58 -11.96 -22.51
CA VAL A 579 21.01 -11.75 -22.74
C VAL A 579 21.40 -10.37 -22.23
N LEU A 580 22.45 -10.33 -21.40
CA LEU A 580 23.07 -9.12 -20.86
C LEU A 580 24.52 -9.05 -21.36
N ALA A 581 25.08 -7.86 -21.43
CA ALA A 581 26.47 -7.69 -21.84
C ALA A 581 27.30 -6.83 -20.89
N THR A 582 28.60 -7.07 -20.86
CA THR A 582 29.62 -6.08 -20.54
C THR A 582 30.31 -5.77 -21.84
N PHE A 583 29.74 -4.85 -22.62
CA PHE A 583 30.22 -4.49 -23.95
C PHE A 583 31.09 -3.25 -23.85
N ARG A 584 32.40 -3.43 -23.95
CA ARG A 584 33.42 -2.36 -23.83
C ARG A 584 33.38 -1.59 -22.49
N GLY A 585 32.72 -2.14 -21.47
CA GLY A 585 32.49 -1.47 -20.19
C GLY A 585 31.53 -0.28 -20.27
N GLU A 586 30.75 -0.15 -21.34
CA GLU A 586 29.77 0.92 -21.50
C GLU A 586 28.48 0.58 -20.72
N ALA A 587 27.87 1.57 -20.06
CA ALA A 587 26.60 1.42 -19.35
C ALA A 587 25.40 1.80 -20.25
N GLY A 588 24.26 1.13 -20.05
CA GLY A 588 23.01 1.43 -20.72
C GLY A 588 22.78 0.56 -21.95
N VAL A 589 22.11 1.08 -22.98
CA VAL A 589 21.81 0.35 -24.21
C VAL A 589 22.50 1.03 -25.40
N PRO A 590 23.78 0.67 -25.69
CA PRO A 590 24.54 1.21 -26.80
C PRO A 590 23.81 1.02 -28.14
N ALA A 591 23.96 1.97 -29.06
CA ALA A 591 23.26 1.94 -30.36
C ALA A 591 23.51 0.64 -31.15
N ALA A 592 24.72 0.07 -31.05
CA ALA A 592 25.09 -1.18 -31.72
C ALA A 592 24.35 -2.42 -31.15
N LEU A 593 23.89 -2.36 -29.90
CA LEU A 593 23.17 -3.45 -29.21
C LEU A 593 21.65 -3.23 -29.18
N ARG A 594 21.14 -2.23 -29.90
CA ARG A 594 19.69 -1.98 -29.99
C ARG A 594 19.07 -2.89 -31.04
N ALA A 595 17.98 -3.55 -30.67
CA ALA A 595 17.12 -4.22 -31.63
C ALA A 595 16.48 -3.18 -32.58
N PRO A 596 16.12 -3.57 -33.82
CA PRO A 596 15.45 -2.67 -34.76
C PRO A 596 14.20 -2.03 -34.16
N GLY A 597 14.10 -0.70 -34.22
CA GLY A 597 12.96 0.05 -33.69
C GLY A 597 13.32 1.46 -33.23
N GLU A 598 12.33 2.16 -32.65
CA GLU A 598 12.54 3.45 -32.00
C GLU A 598 13.01 3.22 -30.56
N GLY A 599 14.20 3.74 -30.22
CA GLY A 599 14.79 3.56 -28.89
C GLY A 599 15.22 2.11 -28.59
N PRO A 600 15.44 1.74 -27.32
CA PRO A 600 15.76 0.37 -26.93
C PRO A 600 14.49 -0.49 -26.98
N ALA A 601 14.21 -1.09 -28.14
CA ALA A 601 13.11 -2.03 -28.30
C ALA A 601 13.38 -3.34 -27.54
N ARG A 602 12.32 -4.15 -27.32
CA ARG A 602 12.47 -5.52 -26.80
C ARG A 602 13.43 -6.30 -27.71
N GLY A 603 14.34 -7.04 -27.09
CA GLY A 603 15.46 -7.73 -27.77
C GLY A 603 16.77 -6.94 -27.78
N SER A 604 16.76 -5.65 -27.42
CA SER A 604 18.01 -4.88 -27.25
C SER A 604 18.82 -5.42 -26.08
N ILE A 605 20.14 -5.54 -26.23
CA ILE A 605 21.00 -6.11 -25.18
C ILE A 605 21.51 -4.98 -24.26
N PRO A 606 21.13 -4.98 -22.96
CA PRO A 606 21.66 -4.01 -22.01
C PRO A 606 23.14 -4.29 -21.71
N SER A 607 23.95 -3.24 -21.73
CA SER A 607 25.36 -3.25 -21.38
C SER A 607 25.62 -2.67 -19.98
N TYR A 608 26.56 -3.28 -19.26
CA TYR A 608 26.96 -2.93 -17.92
C TYR A 608 28.47 -2.61 -17.87
N PRO A 609 28.90 -1.67 -17.03
CA PRO A 609 30.31 -1.36 -16.79
C PRO A 609 31.17 -2.57 -16.40
N ALA A 610 30.61 -3.47 -15.61
CA ALA A 610 31.31 -4.63 -15.07
C ALA A 610 30.39 -5.87 -15.05
N PRO A 611 30.95 -7.09 -15.18
CA PRO A 611 30.16 -8.32 -15.20
C PRO A 611 29.39 -8.56 -13.89
N GLU A 612 29.92 -8.16 -12.75
CA GLU A 612 29.27 -8.29 -11.44
C GLU A 612 27.98 -7.47 -11.36
N GLU A 613 27.93 -6.31 -12.04
CA GLU A 613 26.75 -5.46 -12.10
C GLU A 613 25.65 -6.10 -12.97
N ALA A 614 26.03 -6.67 -14.11
CA ALA A 614 25.13 -7.44 -14.96
C ALA A 614 24.54 -8.63 -14.20
N VAL A 615 25.39 -9.38 -13.49
CA VAL A 615 24.99 -10.55 -12.71
C VAL A 615 24.08 -10.15 -11.54
N ARG A 616 24.36 -9.04 -10.85
CA ARG A 616 23.51 -8.53 -9.77
C ARG A 616 22.10 -8.18 -10.28
N ALA A 617 22.00 -7.47 -11.40
CA ALA A 617 20.71 -7.14 -12.02
C ALA A 617 19.96 -8.40 -12.45
N LEU A 618 20.66 -9.37 -13.05
CA LEU A 618 20.10 -10.66 -13.44
C LEU A 618 19.59 -11.45 -12.23
N ALA A 619 20.34 -11.51 -11.13
CA ALA A 619 19.94 -12.22 -9.92
C ALA A 619 18.64 -11.68 -9.33
N LEU A 620 18.48 -10.34 -9.31
CA LEU A 620 17.23 -9.69 -8.90
C LEU A 620 16.06 -10.06 -9.83
N ALA A 621 16.29 -10.07 -11.15
CA ALA A 621 15.28 -10.50 -12.11
C ALA A 621 14.92 -11.99 -11.99
N VAL A 622 15.88 -12.87 -11.70
CA VAL A 622 15.65 -14.31 -11.42
C VAL A 622 14.78 -14.47 -10.18
N ARG A 623 15.10 -13.79 -9.08
CA ARG A 623 14.30 -13.82 -7.85
C ARG A 623 12.86 -13.37 -8.10
N HIS A 624 12.68 -12.27 -8.82
CA HIS A 624 11.36 -11.80 -9.20
C HIS A 624 10.61 -12.77 -10.11
N ALA A 625 11.28 -13.38 -11.09
CA ALA A 625 10.68 -14.38 -11.98
C ALA A 625 10.28 -15.67 -11.24
N GLN A 626 11.01 -16.06 -10.19
CA GLN A 626 10.64 -17.16 -9.30
C GLN A 626 9.42 -16.77 -8.45
N TRP A 627 9.45 -15.60 -7.80
CA TRP A 627 8.32 -15.09 -7.04
C TRP A 627 7.04 -15.01 -7.88
N ARG A 628 7.13 -14.51 -9.11
CA ARG A 628 6.00 -14.37 -10.05
C ARG A 628 5.34 -15.71 -10.40
N ARG A 629 6.11 -16.81 -10.36
CA ARG A 629 5.62 -18.18 -10.61
C ARG A 629 5.14 -18.89 -9.34
N GLY A 630 5.48 -18.37 -8.17
CA GLY A 630 5.04 -18.93 -6.89
C GLY A 630 3.53 -18.83 -6.74
N ASP A 631 2.94 -19.82 -6.05
CA ASP A 631 1.55 -19.74 -5.64
C ASP A 631 1.39 -18.64 -4.58
N GLU A 632 0.28 -17.91 -4.65
CA GLU A 632 -0.06 -16.93 -3.63
C GLU A 632 -0.47 -17.59 -2.31
N GLY A 633 -0.85 -18.87 -2.36
CA GLY A 633 -1.43 -19.59 -1.25
C GLY A 633 -2.82 -19.03 -0.89
N THR A 634 -3.52 -19.76 -0.04
CA THR A 634 -4.78 -19.31 0.55
C THR A 634 -4.61 -19.16 2.06
N VAL A 635 -5.29 -18.19 2.65
CA VAL A 635 -5.40 -18.10 4.11
C VAL A 635 -6.16 -19.34 4.60
N PRO A 636 -5.57 -20.18 5.47
CA PRO A 636 -6.23 -21.40 5.92
C PRO A 636 -7.52 -21.11 6.70
N GLU A 637 -8.55 -21.92 6.47
CA GLU A 637 -9.73 -21.93 7.34
C GLU A 637 -9.40 -22.70 8.63
N LEU A 638 -9.26 -21.96 9.73
CA LEU A 638 -8.88 -22.50 11.03
C LEU A 638 -10.11 -22.67 11.93
N GLY A 639 -10.33 -23.89 12.43
CA GLY A 639 -11.36 -24.18 13.42
C GLY A 639 -10.98 -23.72 14.84
N GLY A 640 -11.98 -23.61 15.72
CA GLY A 640 -11.79 -23.31 17.14
C GLY A 640 -11.41 -21.86 17.45
N ILE A 641 -11.74 -20.93 16.55
CA ILE A 641 -11.53 -19.48 16.76
C ILE A 641 -12.81 -18.83 17.27
N ASP A 642 -12.73 -18.19 18.44
CA ASP A 642 -13.77 -17.36 19.03
C ASP A 642 -13.36 -15.88 19.03
N VAL A 643 -13.64 -15.20 17.91
CA VAL A 643 -13.35 -13.77 17.75
C VAL A 643 -14.15 -12.92 18.73
N VAL A 644 -15.31 -13.38 19.20
CA VAL A 644 -16.16 -12.62 20.13
C VAL A 644 -15.54 -12.60 21.52
N ALA A 645 -15.12 -13.76 22.04
CA ALA A 645 -14.40 -13.84 23.31
C ALA A 645 -13.12 -13.01 23.29
N ALA A 646 -12.36 -13.07 22.19
CA ALA A 646 -11.16 -12.25 22.02
C ALA A 646 -11.47 -10.74 22.02
N ARG A 647 -12.59 -10.31 21.42
CA ARG A 647 -13.04 -8.90 21.44
C ARG A 647 -13.27 -8.39 22.85
N GLU A 648 -13.93 -9.19 23.70
CA GLU A 648 -14.21 -8.80 25.08
C GLU A 648 -12.93 -8.53 25.90
N ILE A 649 -11.85 -9.27 25.60
CA ILE A 649 -10.53 -9.06 26.22
C ILE A 649 -9.89 -7.77 25.70
N VAL A 650 -9.83 -7.58 24.37
CA VAL A 650 -9.15 -6.41 23.79
C VAL A 650 -9.93 -5.09 23.96
N CYS A 651 -11.22 -5.14 24.29
CA CYS A 651 -12.00 -3.96 24.68
C CYS A 651 -11.45 -3.23 25.92
N ARG A 652 -10.55 -3.84 26.68
CA ARG A 652 -9.82 -3.21 27.79
C ARG A 652 -8.69 -2.27 27.33
N ALA A 653 -8.42 -2.19 26.02
CA ALA A 653 -7.38 -1.32 25.48
C ALA A 653 -7.65 0.16 25.80
N ALA A 654 -6.64 0.84 26.31
CA ALA A 654 -6.67 2.27 26.62
C ALA A 654 -5.75 3.05 25.66
N GLU A 655 -5.80 4.39 25.70
CA GLU A 655 -4.88 5.23 24.91
C GLU A 655 -3.41 4.94 25.24
N GLU A 656 -3.12 4.75 26.54
CA GLU A 656 -1.82 4.31 27.02
C GLU A 656 -1.65 2.79 26.84
N PRO A 657 -0.48 2.30 26.39
CA PRO A 657 -0.22 0.88 26.24
C PRO A 657 -0.31 0.11 27.56
N VAL A 658 -1.07 -1.00 27.58
CA VAL A 658 -1.22 -1.87 28.75
C VAL A 658 -0.68 -3.26 28.45
N GLU A 659 0.29 -3.73 29.23
CA GLU A 659 0.80 -5.11 29.14
C GLU A 659 -0.14 -6.08 29.87
N ILE A 660 -0.48 -7.18 29.21
CA ILE A 660 -1.35 -8.24 29.74
C ILE A 660 -0.73 -9.63 29.51
N ASP A 661 -1.15 -10.59 30.34
CA ASP A 661 -0.99 -12.02 30.04
C ASP A 661 -1.87 -12.37 28.83
N ALA A 662 -1.24 -12.93 27.79
CA ALA A 662 -1.92 -13.26 26.54
C ALA A 662 -2.61 -14.63 26.55
N THR A 663 -2.59 -15.38 27.66
CA THR A 663 -3.07 -16.77 27.73
C THR A 663 -4.54 -16.92 27.33
N GLU A 664 -5.45 -16.11 27.87
CA GLU A 664 -6.88 -16.18 27.51
C GLU A 664 -7.13 -15.74 26.06
N LEU A 665 -6.39 -14.73 25.59
CA LEU A 665 -6.48 -14.23 24.23
C LEU A 665 -6.02 -15.28 23.21
N LEU A 666 -4.91 -15.97 23.48
CA LEU A 666 -4.39 -17.05 22.64
C LEU A 666 -5.30 -18.29 22.66
N ARG A 667 -5.91 -18.61 23.81
CA ARG A 667 -6.89 -19.70 23.92
C ARG A 667 -8.11 -19.47 23.02
N ALA A 668 -8.58 -18.23 22.90
CA ALA A 668 -9.66 -17.87 21.98
C ALA A 668 -9.32 -18.11 20.49
N TYR A 669 -8.03 -18.24 20.16
CA TYR A 669 -7.53 -18.59 18.82
C TYR A 669 -7.04 -20.05 18.72
N GLY A 670 -7.32 -20.88 19.72
CA GLY A 670 -6.91 -22.28 19.76
C GLY A 670 -5.42 -22.51 20.02
N VAL A 671 -4.70 -21.52 20.57
CA VAL A 671 -3.30 -21.65 20.97
C VAL A 671 -3.21 -21.82 22.48
N GLU A 672 -2.73 -22.98 22.92
CA GLU A 672 -2.56 -23.30 24.34
C GLU A 672 -1.21 -22.78 24.87
N VAL A 673 -1.26 -21.91 25.89
CA VAL A 673 -0.08 -21.51 26.67
C VAL A 673 0.01 -22.39 27.91
N TRP A 674 1.16 -23.03 28.11
CA TRP A 674 1.36 -23.93 29.25
C TRP A 674 1.34 -23.16 30.56
N PRO A 675 0.62 -23.65 31.59
CA PRO A 675 0.51 -22.95 32.87
C PRO A 675 1.89 -22.82 33.54
N SER A 676 2.10 -21.68 34.18
CA SER A 676 3.29 -21.38 34.98
C SER A 676 2.81 -20.87 36.33
N GLU A 677 3.19 -21.54 37.41
CA GLU A 677 2.76 -21.16 38.76
C GLU A 677 3.82 -20.27 39.39
N THR A 678 3.48 -19.00 39.66
CA THR A 678 4.33 -18.10 40.46
C THR A 678 4.35 -18.58 41.90
N VAL A 679 5.54 -18.70 42.47
CA VAL A 679 5.81 -19.18 43.83
C VAL A 679 6.73 -18.22 44.56
N THR A 680 6.59 -18.16 45.88
CA THR A 680 7.33 -17.25 46.77
C THR A 680 8.07 -17.94 47.91
N SER A 681 7.95 -19.27 48.02
CA SER A 681 8.75 -20.08 48.94
C SER A 681 9.15 -21.43 48.34
N THR A 682 10.14 -22.07 48.97
CA THR A 682 10.57 -23.43 48.62
C THR A 682 9.44 -24.45 48.74
N GLU A 683 8.62 -24.35 49.80
CA GLU A 683 7.47 -25.23 50.03
C GLU A 683 6.41 -25.05 48.93
N GLU A 684 6.14 -23.80 48.54
CA GLU A 684 5.23 -23.50 47.44
C GLU A 684 5.76 -24.06 46.11
N ALA A 685 7.07 -23.95 45.85
CA ALA A 685 7.71 -24.49 44.65
C ALA A 685 7.61 -26.01 44.56
N VAL A 686 7.87 -26.71 45.67
CA VAL A 686 7.74 -28.18 45.75
C VAL A 686 6.28 -28.61 45.60
N ALA A 687 5.35 -27.92 46.24
CA ALA A 687 3.92 -28.20 46.11
C ALA A 687 3.40 -27.96 44.68
N ALA A 688 3.84 -26.89 44.02
CA ALA A 688 3.52 -26.61 42.61
C ALA A 688 4.11 -27.69 41.69
N ALA A 689 5.36 -28.12 41.93
CA ALA A 689 5.97 -29.21 41.17
C ALA A 689 5.19 -30.53 41.31
N GLY A 690 4.71 -30.85 42.51
CA GLY A 690 3.88 -32.03 42.76
C GLY A 690 2.54 -31.99 42.00
N ARG A 691 1.94 -30.81 41.81
CA ARG A 691 0.72 -30.63 41.00
C ARG A 691 0.98 -30.71 39.50
N LEU A 692 2.07 -30.09 39.02
CA LEU A 692 2.42 -30.02 37.60
C LEU A 692 3.00 -31.32 37.05
N GLY A 693 3.57 -32.16 37.92
CA GLY A 693 4.18 -33.44 37.58
C GLY A 693 5.63 -33.31 37.08
N PHE A 694 6.50 -34.21 37.56
CA PHE A 694 7.91 -34.23 37.20
C PHE A 694 8.17 -34.81 35.79
N PRO A 695 9.24 -34.38 35.09
CA PRO A 695 10.18 -33.34 35.50
C PRO A 695 9.64 -31.92 35.30
N VAL A 696 10.07 -31.00 36.18
CA VAL A 696 9.68 -29.58 36.13
C VAL A 696 10.90 -28.68 35.88
N VAL A 697 10.61 -27.40 35.65
CA VAL A 697 11.60 -26.33 35.56
C VAL A 697 11.29 -25.28 36.63
N VAL A 698 12.33 -24.70 37.21
CA VAL A 698 12.22 -23.50 38.05
C VAL A 698 12.87 -22.35 37.30
N LYS A 699 12.14 -21.25 37.12
CA LYS A 699 12.59 -20.08 36.38
C LYS A 699 12.28 -18.78 37.12
N TRP A 700 13.05 -17.74 36.83
CA TRP A 700 12.72 -16.39 37.30
C TRP A 700 11.47 -15.85 36.58
N ASP A 701 10.59 -15.18 37.33
CA ASP A 701 9.31 -14.59 36.87
C ASP A 701 9.50 -13.22 36.15
N GLY A 702 10.66 -13.00 35.52
CA GLY A 702 11.03 -11.74 34.87
C GLY A 702 11.75 -11.95 33.53
N THR A 703 12.10 -10.85 32.85
CA THR A 703 12.66 -10.89 31.48
C THR A 703 14.18 -10.70 31.43
N GLY A 704 14.88 -11.52 30.65
CA GLY A 704 16.11 -11.08 29.96
C GLY A 704 17.48 -11.29 30.63
N ARG A 705 17.73 -12.39 31.36
CA ARG A 705 19.10 -12.72 31.85
C ARG A 705 19.49 -14.19 31.68
N ALA A 706 20.77 -14.44 31.41
CA ALA A 706 21.34 -15.79 31.41
C ALA A 706 21.36 -16.37 32.84
N GLY A 707 21.18 -17.69 32.97
CA GLY A 707 21.16 -18.37 34.28
C GLY A 707 19.85 -18.30 35.05
N THR A 708 18.78 -17.78 34.43
CA THR A 708 17.44 -17.58 35.01
C THR A 708 16.58 -18.84 35.10
N VAL A 709 17.05 -19.98 34.57
CA VAL A 709 16.28 -21.23 34.49
C VAL A 709 17.11 -22.40 35.01
N ARG A 710 16.46 -23.32 35.73
CA ARG A 710 16.98 -24.65 36.08
C ARG A 710 16.05 -25.69 35.46
N LEU A 711 16.61 -26.54 34.60
CA LEU A 711 15.91 -27.54 33.81
C LEU A 711 16.08 -28.94 34.42
N ALA A 712 15.28 -29.89 33.95
CA ALA A 712 15.40 -31.32 34.26
C ALA A 712 15.41 -31.62 35.77
N LEU A 713 14.46 -31.05 36.51
CA LEU A 713 14.30 -31.30 37.94
C LEU A 713 13.36 -32.50 38.14
N PRO A 714 13.86 -33.69 38.54
CA PRO A 714 13.08 -34.93 38.51
C PRO A 714 12.32 -35.21 39.81
N ASP A 715 12.65 -34.49 40.89
CA ASP A 715 12.11 -34.74 42.22
C ASP A 715 12.04 -33.46 43.07
N GLU A 716 11.35 -33.54 44.20
CA GLU A 716 11.14 -32.45 45.16
C GLU A 716 12.46 -31.86 45.67
N GLY A 717 13.46 -32.72 45.92
CA GLY A 717 14.76 -32.31 46.43
C GLY A 717 15.55 -31.47 45.41
N ALA A 718 15.46 -31.82 44.12
CA ALA A 718 16.04 -31.04 43.04
C ALA A 718 15.35 -29.67 42.88
N VAL A 719 14.02 -29.63 43.00
CA VAL A 719 13.24 -28.38 42.97
C VAL A 719 13.62 -27.46 44.13
N ALA A 720 13.72 -28.00 45.35
CA ALA A 720 14.09 -27.21 46.52
C ALA A 720 15.48 -26.57 46.40
N ARG A 721 16.47 -27.33 45.90
CA ARG A 721 17.82 -26.81 45.62
C ARG A 721 17.79 -25.74 44.53
N ALA A 722 17.12 -26.01 43.42
CA ALA A 722 17.01 -25.09 42.29
C ALA A 722 16.34 -23.76 42.68
N TYR A 723 15.26 -23.82 43.47
CA TYR A 723 14.57 -22.64 44.00
C TYR A 723 15.51 -21.82 44.90
N THR A 724 16.14 -22.46 45.89
CA THR A 724 17.05 -21.78 46.84
C THR A 724 18.22 -21.10 46.11
N ASP A 725 18.75 -21.74 45.06
CA ASP A 725 19.84 -21.18 44.27
C ASP A 725 19.40 -19.97 43.43
N LEU A 726 18.21 -20.01 42.83
CA LEU A 726 17.67 -18.90 42.04
C LEU A 726 17.20 -17.75 42.94
N GLU A 727 16.62 -18.04 44.10
CA GLU A 727 16.16 -17.04 45.07
C GLU A 727 17.30 -16.14 45.53
N LYS A 728 18.47 -16.71 45.82
CA LYS A 728 19.68 -15.95 46.22
C LYS A 728 20.10 -14.92 45.18
N VAL A 729 19.79 -15.14 43.91
CA VAL A 729 20.23 -14.30 42.79
C VAL A 729 19.14 -13.32 42.35
N PHE A 730 17.87 -13.77 42.32
CA PHE A 730 16.77 -13.04 41.68
C PHE A 730 15.63 -12.64 42.65
N GLY A 731 15.71 -13.05 43.91
CA GLY A 731 14.67 -12.83 44.92
C GLY A 731 13.63 -13.96 44.99
N PRO A 732 12.69 -13.88 45.94
CA PRO A 732 11.79 -14.99 46.27
C PRO A 732 10.72 -15.25 45.20
N ARG A 733 10.42 -14.29 44.33
CA ARG A 733 9.37 -14.45 43.32
C ARG A 733 9.90 -15.21 42.10
N LEU A 734 9.65 -16.51 42.07
CA LEU A 734 10.05 -17.44 41.00
C LEU A 734 8.81 -18.10 40.40
N ALA A 735 8.99 -18.91 39.36
CA ALA A 735 7.91 -19.66 38.72
C ALA A 735 8.30 -21.12 38.49
N VAL A 736 7.34 -22.02 38.71
CA VAL A 736 7.45 -23.45 38.41
C VAL A 736 6.57 -23.79 37.22
N GLN A 737 7.13 -24.52 36.26
CA GLN A 737 6.42 -24.95 35.06
C GLN A 737 6.83 -26.39 34.70
N ARG A 738 5.95 -27.14 34.05
CA ARG A 738 6.29 -28.47 33.54
C ARG A 738 7.41 -28.39 32.51
N MET A 739 8.34 -29.35 32.52
CA MET A 739 9.39 -29.42 31.51
C MET A 739 8.82 -29.96 30.20
N ALA A 740 9.02 -29.23 29.10
CA ALA A 740 8.67 -29.70 27.77
C ALA A 740 9.56 -30.88 27.33
N PRO A 741 9.04 -31.81 26.50
CA PRO A 741 9.83 -32.89 25.92
C PRO A 741 11.08 -32.38 25.20
N GLN A 742 12.16 -33.15 25.28
CA GLN A 742 13.44 -32.87 24.63
C GLN A 742 13.82 -34.06 23.74
N PRO A 743 14.57 -33.85 22.64
CA PRO A 743 15.09 -32.55 22.16
C PRO A 743 13.99 -31.68 21.54
N ALA A 744 14.08 -30.35 21.73
CA ALA A 744 13.19 -29.37 21.11
C ALA A 744 13.98 -28.12 20.70
N VAL A 745 13.59 -27.52 19.57
CA VAL A 745 14.21 -26.29 19.08
C VAL A 745 13.48 -25.09 19.71
N PRO A 746 14.18 -24.19 20.43
CA PRO A 746 13.58 -22.98 20.95
C PRO A 746 13.38 -21.95 19.84
N THR A 747 12.18 -21.39 19.75
CA THR A 747 11.78 -20.39 18.76
C THR A 747 11.05 -19.23 19.43
N VAL A 748 10.94 -18.12 18.72
CA VAL A 748 10.22 -16.93 19.15
C VAL A 748 9.27 -16.52 18.03
N ILE A 749 8.01 -16.27 18.40
CA ILE A 749 6.99 -15.71 17.51
C ILE A 749 6.61 -14.35 18.07
N THR A 750 6.65 -13.33 17.24
CA THR A 750 6.13 -12.01 17.63
C THR A 750 5.14 -11.49 16.60
N SER A 751 4.28 -10.59 17.04
CA SER A 751 3.46 -9.77 16.16
C SER A 751 3.50 -8.34 16.66
N VAL A 752 3.61 -7.38 15.74
CA VAL A 752 3.54 -5.95 16.04
C VAL A 752 2.51 -5.32 15.12
N GLN A 753 1.65 -4.47 15.67
CA GLN A 753 0.79 -3.60 14.90
C GLN A 753 1.57 -2.33 14.53
N ASP A 754 2.22 -2.37 13.38
CA ASP A 754 2.89 -1.22 12.79
C ASP A 754 1.85 -0.22 12.25
N ARG A 755 2.16 1.08 12.37
CA ARG A 755 1.26 2.15 11.92
C ARG A 755 1.05 2.12 10.41
N ASP A 756 2.10 1.83 9.65
CA ASP A 756 2.11 2.01 8.21
C ASP A 756 1.82 0.66 7.51
N PHE A 757 2.43 -0.44 7.96
CA PHE A 757 2.25 -1.78 7.40
C PHE A 757 1.13 -2.58 8.04
N GLY A 758 0.75 -2.26 9.27
CA GLY A 758 -0.22 -3.04 10.02
C GLY A 758 0.35 -4.20 10.81
N ALA A 759 -0.42 -5.28 10.89
CA ALA A 759 -0.03 -6.46 11.67
C ALA A 759 1.09 -7.20 10.93
N VAL A 760 2.29 -7.18 11.51
CA VAL A 760 3.48 -7.86 11.02
C VAL A 760 3.81 -8.98 11.99
N VAL A 761 3.83 -10.21 11.50
CA VAL A 761 4.26 -11.39 12.26
C VAL A 761 5.74 -11.64 11.97
N SER A 762 6.51 -11.89 13.03
CA SER A 762 7.90 -12.31 12.92
C SER A 762 8.13 -13.68 13.54
N PHE A 763 9.12 -14.39 13.00
CA PHE A 763 9.58 -15.69 13.48
C PHE A 763 11.10 -15.72 13.48
N GLY A 764 11.67 -16.28 14.55
CA GLY A 764 13.10 -16.51 14.66
C GLY A 764 13.42 -17.63 15.62
N LEU A 765 14.66 -18.10 15.58
CA LEU A 765 15.15 -19.09 16.54
C LEU A 765 15.54 -18.40 17.86
N GLY A 766 15.15 -18.98 18.99
CA GLY A 766 15.28 -18.38 20.33
C GLY A 766 16.70 -18.35 20.90
N GLU A 767 17.67 -18.94 20.20
CA GLU A 767 19.08 -18.92 20.58
C GLU A 767 19.63 -17.49 20.63
N ILE A 768 20.50 -17.21 21.61
CA ILE A 768 21.07 -15.86 21.81
C ILE A 768 21.88 -15.42 20.58
N ALA A 769 22.63 -16.33 19.97
CA ALA A 769 23.44 -16.03 18.79
C ALA A 769 22.57 -15.63 17.57
N ALA A 770 21.47 -16.35 17.33
CA ALA A 770 20.51 -16.03 16.27
C ALA A 770 19.90 -14.64 16.47
N ARG A 771 19.51 -14.30 17.71
CA ARG A 771 19.00 -12.96 18.05
C ARG A 771 20.03 -11.85 17.87
N LEU A 772 21.30 -12.08 18.21
CA LEU A 772 22.37 -11.09 18.02
C LEU A 772 22.69 -10.84 16.54
N LEU A 773 22.47 -11.84 15.68
CA LEU A 773 22.65 -11.74 14.23
C LEU A 773 21.42 -11.18 13.51
N GLY A 774 20.32 -10.94 14.23
CA GLY A 774 19.05 -10.49 13.64
C GLY A 774 18.47 -11.51 12.67
N ASP A 775 18.62 -12.81 12.95
CA ASP A 775 18.14 -13.92 12.11
C ASP A 775 16.63 -14.16 12.27
N ASP A 776 15.86 -13.09 12.09
CA ASP A 776 14.40 -13.09 12.15
C ASP A 776 13.81 -12.91 10.74
N ALA A 777 12.70 -13.59 10.49
CA ALA A 777 11.90 -13.42 9.29
C ALA A 777 10.58 -12.71 9.61
N TYR A 778 10.01 -12.02 8.62
CA TYR A 778 8.82 -11.19 8.78
C TYR A 778 7.78 -11.47 7.69
N ARG A 779 6.49 -11.39 8.01
CA ARG A 779 5.36 -11.51 7.07
C ARG A 779 4.21 -10.58 7.48
N LEU A 780 3.44 -10.08 6.51
CA LEU A 780 2.18 -9.38 6.78
C LEU A 780 1.08 -10.37 7.16
N ALA A 781 0.28 -10.03 8.15
CA ALA A 781 -0.95 -10.76 8.47
C ALA A 781 -2.13 -10.30 7.59
N PRO A 782 -3.12 -11.18 7.32
CA PRO A 782 -3.17 -12.59 7.72
C PRO A 782 -2.21 -13.46 6.88
N LEU A 783 -1.66 -14.52 7.48
CA LEU A 783 -0.74 -15.43 6.79
C LEU A 783 -1.49 -16.46 5.96
N THR A 784 -1.00 -16.72 4.75
CA THR A 784 -1.33 -17.93 3.99
C THR A 784 -0.50 -19.13 4.47
N ALA A 785 -0.88 -20.35 4.07
CA ALA A 785 -0.05 -21.54 4.33
C ALA A 785 1.37 -21.39 3.77
N GLU A 786 1.50 -20.85 2.56
CA GLU A 786 2.80 -20.56 1.93
C GLU A 786 3.58 -19.46 2.67
N ASP A 787 2.89 -18.43 3.19
CA ASP A 787 3.54 -17.41 4.01
C ASP A 787 4.12 -17.99 5.29
N ALA A 788 3.37 -18.86 5.99
CA ALA A 788 3.84 -19.54 7.20
C ALA A 788 5.00 -20.48 6.90
N ALA A 789 4.89 -21.28 5.85
CA ALA A 789 5.94 -22.18 5.39
C ALA A 789 7.23 -21.42 5.01
N GLY A 790 7.09 -20.31 4.30
CA GLY A 790 8.20 -19.42 3.96
C GLY A 790 8.79 -18.69 5.17
N LEU A 791 7.96 -18.33 6.15
CA LEU A 791 8.38 -17.67 7.38
C LEU A 791 9.25 -18.60 8.24
N VAL A 792 8.92 -19.89 8.32
CA VAL A 792 9.69 -20.91 9.06
C VAL A 792 11.03 -21.22 8.37
N ARG A 793 11.07 -21.23 7.04
CA ARG A 793 12.28 -21.58 6.26
C ARG A 793 13.24 -20.41 6.06
N ALA A 794 12.80 -19.17 6.29
CA ALA A 794 13.57 -17.97 5.98
C ALA A 794 14.78 -17.71 6.90
N PRO A 795 14.74 -17.97 8.23
CA PRO A 795 15.91 -17.82 9.08
C PRO A 795 17.08 -18.69 8.60
N LYS A 796 18.31 -18.18 8.66
CA LYS A 796 19.52 -18.92 8.28
C LYS A 796 19.73 -20.15 9.15
N ALA A 797 19.30 -20.10 10.40
CA ALA A 797 19.32 -21.23 11.33
C ALA A 797 18.11 -22.19 11.19
N ALA A 798 17.18 -21.96 10.25
CA ALA A 798 16.06 -22.85 9.98
C ALA A 798 16.42 -24.33 9.71
N PRO A 799 17.61 -24.70 9.14
CA PRO A 799 17.99 -26.11 9.00
C PRO A 799 17.92 -26.93 10.30
N LEU A 800 18.03 -26.30 11.48
CA LEU A 800 17.85 -26.97 12.77
C LEU A 800 16.44 -27.58 12.94
N LEU A 801 15.41 -26.95 12.36
CA LEU A 801 14.03 -27.45 12.39
C LEU A 801 13.84 -28.70 11.50
N PHE A 802 14.72 -28.89 10.51
CA PHE A 802 14.61 -29.95 9.50
C PHE A 802 15.62 -31.10 9.74
N GLY A 803 16.20 -31.17 10.94
CA GLY A 803 17.08 -32.28 11.33
C GLY A 803 18.57 -32.06 11.08
N ALA A 804 19.03 -30.82 10.86
CA ALA A 804 20.45 -30.53 10.74
C ALA A 804 21.16 -30.48 12.10
N HIS A 805 22.48 -30.68 12.09
CA HIS A 805 23.37 -30.49 13.24
C HIS A 805 22.99 -31.29 14.51
N GLY A 806 22.38 -32.45 14.36
CA GLY A 806 22.08 -33.37 15.47
C GLY A 806 20.73 -33.15 16.16
N TYR A 807 19.92 -32.19 15.69
CA TYR A 807 18.50 -32.12 16.04
C TYR A 807 17.70 -33.14 15.22
N PRO A 808 16.61 -33.72 15.75
CA PRO A 808 15.65 -34.44 14.92
C PRO A 808 14.77 -33.46 14.13
N PRO A 809 14.18 -33.88 13.00
CA PRO A 809 13.11 -33.13 12.35
C PRO A 809 11.96 -32.87 13.33
N VAL A 810 11.56 -31.62 13.47
CA VAL A 810 10.51 -31.22 14.42
C VAL A 810 9.14 -31.08 13.74
N ALA A 811 8.07 -30.89 14.52
CA ALA A 811 6.70 -30.71 14.06
C ALA A 811 6.49 -29.34 13.38
N VAL A 812 7.09 -29.16 12.20
CA VAL A 812 7.04 -27.91 11.43
C VAL A 812 5.61 -27.55 11.01
N GLY A 813 4.77 -28.54 10.67
CA GLY A 813 3.36 -28.29 10.31
C GLY A 813 2.56 -27.65 11.46
N ASP A 814 2.74 -28.14 12.68
CA ASP A 814 2.09 -27.57 13.88
C ASP A 814 2.58 -26.15 14.14
N LEU A 815 3.86 -25.87 13.87
CA LEU A 815 4.43 -24.53 13.98
C LEU A 815 3.84 -23.56 12.93
N GLU A 816 3.70 -24.02 11.69
CA GLU A 816 3.06 -23.28 10.60
C GLU A 816 1.58 -22.95 10.94
N GLU A 817 0.85 -23.89 11.57
CA GLU A 817 -0.52 -23.66 12.04
C GLU A 817 -0.57 -22.60 13.16
N VAL A 818 0.31 -22.68 14.16
CA VAL A 818 0.40 -21.67 15.23
C VAL A 818 0.67 -20.29 14.63
N LEU A 819 1.60 -20.17 13.68
CA LEU A 819 1.87 -18.91 12.99
C LEU A 819 0.63 -18.37 12.27
N CYS A 820 -0.14 -19.22 11.57
CA CYS A 820 -1.39 -18.82 10.93
C CYS A 820 -2.44 -18.32 11.95
N ARG A 821 -2.56 -18.98 13.10
CA ARG A 821 -3.44 -18.55 14.21
C ARG A 821 -3.03 -17.18 14.76
N ILE A 822 -1.73 -16.96 14.97
CA ILE A 822 -1.19 -15.66 15.40
C ILE A 822 -1.44 -14.58 14.34
N GLY A 823 -1.22 -14.88 13.06
CA GLY A 823 -1.53 -13.97 11.96
C GLY A 823 -3.01 -13.59 11.94
N ARG A 824 -3.92 -14.55 12.13
CA ARG A 824 -5.37 -14.28 12.19
C ARG A 824 -5.75 -13.42 13.38
N LEU A 825 -5.15 -13.66 14.55
CA LEU A 825 -5.36 -12.86 15.77
C LEU A 825 -4.92 -11.42 15.56
N ALA A 826 -3.70 -11.22 15.06
CA ALA A 826 -3.13 -9.89 14.82
C ALA A 826 -3.93 -9.11 13.77
N ASP A 827 -4.34 -9.78 12.68
CA ASP A 827 -5.19 -9.14 11.68
C ASP A 827 -6.60 -8.84 12.20
N ALA A 828 -7.20 -9.68 13.05
CA ALA A 828 -8.54 -9.42 13.57
C ALA A 828 -8.59 -8.31 14.64
N HIS A 829 -7.50 -8.12 15.39
CA HIS A 829 -7.47 -7.24 16.57
C HIS A 829 -6.31 -6.23 16.52
N PRO A 830 -6.48 -5.10 15.80
CA PRO A 830 -5.46 -4.03 15.77
C PRO A 830 -5.19 -3.39 17.13
N GLN A 831 -6.06 -3.60 18.11
CA GLN A 831 -5.83 -3.20 19.51
C GLN A 831 -4.66 -3.96 20.15
N VAL A 832 -4.27 -5.12 19.62
CA VAL A 832 -3.09 -5.86 20.06
C VAL A 832 -1.88 -5.20 19.40
N ALA A 833 -1.33 -4.18 20.08
CA ALA A 833 -0.20 -3.40 19.59
C ALA A 833 1.07 -4.24 19.44
N ALA A 834 1.29 -5.18 20.37
CA ALA A 834 2.34 -6.17 20.27
C ALA A 834 1.91 -7.49 20.93
N LEU A 835 2.44 -8.60 20.42
CA LEU A 835 2.30 -9.94 20.98
C LEU A 835 3.65 -10.63 20.88
N ARG A 836 4.08 -11.28 21.96
CA ARG A 836 5.33 -12.04 22.00
C ARG A 836 5.08 -13.39 22.65
N LEU A 837 5.37 -14.45 21.91
CA LEU A 837 5.43 -15.82 22.41
C LEU A 837 6.92 -16.20 22.54
N ASP A 838 7.38 -16.32 23.78
CA ASP A 838 8.79 -16.54 24.09
C ASP A 838 8.95 -17.28 25.44
N PRO A 839 9.50 -18.51 25.46
CA PRO A 839 9.87 -19.32 24.30
C PRO A 839 8.69 -20.14 23.75
N VAL A 840 8.76 -20.46 22.45
CA VAL A 840 7.96 -21.50 21.79
C VAL A 840 8.89 -22.68 21.48
N LEU A 841 8.67 -23.83 22.12
CA LEU A 841 9.49 -25.02 21.92
C LEU A 841 8.85 -25.94 20.87
N VAL A 842 9.63 -26.32 19.87
CA VAL A 842 9.17 -27.17 18.76
C VAL A 842 9.89 -28.51 18.86
N GLY A 843 9.16 -29.56 19.22
CA GLY A 843 9.67 -30.94 19.32
C GLY A 843 9.17 -31.83 18.18
N GLU A 844 9.53 -33.11 18.20
CA GLU A 844 9.10 -34.09 17.17
C GLU A 844 7.58 -34.27 17.10
N ASN A 845 6.89 -34.18 18.24
CA ASN A 845 5.47 -34.51 18.38
C ASN A 845 4.58 -33.30 18.69
N GLY A 846 5.09 -32.08 18.52
CA GLY A 846 4.26 -30.88 18.63
C GLY A 846 4.99 -29.61 19.03
N VAL A 847 4.19 -28.54 19.16
CA VAL A 847 4.61 -27.19 19.54
C VAL A 847 4.09 -26.86 20.94
N HIS A 848 4.95 -26.27 21.77
CA HIS A 848 4.63 -25.92 23.16
C HIS A 848 4.96 -24.46 23.43
N VAL A 849 3.93 -23.64 23.67
CA VAL A 849 4.09 -22.21 24.01
C VAL A 849 4.26 -22.08 25.53
N LEU A 850 5.45 -21.68 25.98
CA LEU A 850 5.78 -21.65 27.42
C LEU A 850 5.60 -20.29 28.07
N GLY A 851 5.50 -19.23 27.27
CA GLY A 851 5.29 -17.87 27.73
C GLY A 851 4.70 -17.00 26.64
N ALA A 852 3.73 -16.16 26.99
CA ALA A 852 3.10 -15.24 26.06
C ALA A 852 2.72 -13.93 26.75
N ARG A 853 3.05 -12.80 26.12
CA ARG A 853 2.67 -11.46 26.59
C ARG A 853 2.12 -10.64 25.45
N ALA A 854 1.13 -9.82 25.74
CA ALA A 854 0.55 -8.89 24.78
C ALA A 854 0.54 -7.46 25.33
N VAL A 855 0.66 -6.48 24.45
CA VAL A 855 0.47 -5.07 24.74
C VAL A 855 -0.78 -4.61 24.02
N LEU A 856 -1.75 -4.10 24.77
CA LEU A 856 -2.99 -3.54 24.23
C LEU A 856 -2.89 -2.02 24.12
N LYS A 857 -3.36 -1.46 23.02
CA LYS A 857 -3.46 -0.02 22.79
C LYS A 857 -4.71 0.30 21.99
N ALA A 858 -5.44 1.34 22.37
CA ALA A 858 -6.59 1.82 21.62
C ALA A 858 -6.15 2.28 20.22
N VAL A 859 -6.96 1.95 19.21
CA VAL A 859 -6.71 2.36 17.83
C VAL A 859 -7.30 3.75 17.64
N THR A 860 -6.49 4.71 17.23
CA THR A 860 -6.94 6.06 16.87
C THR A 860 -7.37 6.07 15.40
N GLY A 861 -8.67 6.26 15.17
CA GLY A 861 -9.25 6.37 13.82
C GLY A 861 -9.62 5.03 13.15
N PRO A 862 -10.35 5.09 12.02
CA PRO A 862 -10.73 3.89 11.27
C PRO A 862 -9.50 3.24 10.65
N ARG A 863 -9.51 1.90 10.54
CA ARG A 863 -8.50 1.15 9.79
C ARG A 863 -8.46 1.66 8.33
N PRO A 864 -7.31 2.14 7.82
CA PRO A 864 -7.23 2.72 6.47
C PRO A 864 -7.55 1.75 5.32
N ASP A 865 -7.58 0.45 5.58
CA ASP A 865 -7.54 -0.63 4.58
C ASP A 865 -8.84 -1.45 4.46
N VAL A 866 -9.65 -1.50 5.52
CA VAL A 866 -10.96 -2.21 5.55
C VAL A 866 -12.15 -1.26 5.66
N GLY A 867 -11.89 0.05 5.64
CA GLY A 867 -12.90 1.10 5.64
C GLY A 867 -13.42 1.47 4.24
N PRO A 868 -14.47 2.29 4.15
CA PRO A 868 -14.93 2.82 2.88
C PRO A 868 -13.84 3.70 2.25
N ARG A 869 -13.80 3.72 0.92
CA ARG A 869 -12.78 4.42 0.13
C ARG A 869 -12.63 5.88 0.56
N ARG A 870 -11.38 6.31 0.78
CA ARG A 870 -11.03 7.66 1.21
C ARG A 870 -9.63 8.01 0.71
N LEU A 871 -9.42 9.28 0.39
CA LEU A 871 -8.08 9.83 0.22
C LEU A 871 -7.44 9.99 1.61
N PRO A 872 -6.13 9.72 1.74
CA PRO A 872 -5.43 9.94 3.00
C PRO A 872 -5.49 11.43 3.37
N SER A 873 -5.69 11.68 4.66
CA SER A 873 -5.74 13.00 5.30
C SER A 873 -4.37 13.63 5.41
#